data_AF-A0A9N8L3G0-F1
#
_entry.id   AF-A0A9N8L3G0-F1
#
_cell.length_a   1.000
_cell.length_b   1.000
_cell.length_c   1.000
_cell.angle_alpha   90.00
_cell.angle_beta   90.00
_cell.angle_gamma   90.00
#
_symmetry.space_group_name_H-M   'P 1'
#
loop_
_entity.id
_entity.type
_entity.pdbx_description
1 polymer ?
#
loop_
_entity_poly.entity_id
_entity_poly.type
_entity_poly.pdbx_seq_one_letter_code
_entity_poly.pdbx_strand_id
1 'polypeptide(L)'
;MAQFHEMDSEWNILGDSFPKQYYEAPEEIEKKPKAENESKIRLRLQDIQDAHNRIKSDVVCTPVIEAKCVGKSFCNVFLKCENLQNTGSFKARGACNILSTMSPSEKSKGCTVSGGRNYLCAMTYYGFKQSVPINVIVPKDCPLVDKHTYKENFAIVKVHGNDLNDASLHALTYCDEIGSNYVHGSDRLDLIAGYGTLGLELLTQMDRMDAILCPVGSGGLVASLVLAVKSLKPKCLIYGVECSAAPTMTKALQEKKPVMIQLYPTMADSLSSIIASNNAFNIVRGYLDRMITVDEVWISRAMINILEREKMVVEGAAACPVAAVMAGLVPELRGKNVMCVLSGGNINSSRMSRVIDRGMAAEGRLVKFSVALPDVPGAMAKLLAKVTDNGADVKSFVPERAWMRRDIFTVSDDNLMKEDHPHVLTFNEIKQAAERIEGGIIHTPICEAKISKFMDYNIYLKCENLQYSGSCAERGVRNAMLAYGVVGSERGVIVPSHGNLALGAAYQGSTLGVPVNTNSKTNRSQVTVVLPERTPPAHAQRCSELGADVVLCGDSIDDAISYAKKAHKESQQIYMDSDDPLVMAGLGTLGVEIITQLPEADAVIVPVGSGGLLAAVLIACKKLKCSCLVYGAECSKVPKMMKALQAGYPVPVNVVPNLGDGLNTSIVGINAFATLKGRLDRMLLVDEVYVARTIISMLERERLVADGAGVCAIAAVMQGLAPELRGKKAVCIVSGGNIDSGRLSRTIQRGLGSSGRLMRFAVAVPDHRGGLESLAKVIADQSAVLKSLVTEQMWVHSDVTTTWANVVVETSNEQHATCFKEKVRDTYPSARFAVTDLDDKRSVR
;
A
#
# COMPACT_ATOMS: atom_id res chain seq x y z
N MET A 1 25.11 26.70 0.63
CA MET A 1 25.19 28.17 0.52
C MET A 1 26.66 28.49 0.26
N ALA A 2 27.09 29.12 -0.83
CA ALA A 2 26.38 29.58 -2.04
C ALA A 2 26.90 28.83 -3.30
N GLN A 3 26.61 29.32 -4.51
CA GLN A 3 26.88 28.69 -5.83
C GLN A 3 26.03 27.44 -6.17
N PHE A 4 24.73 27.65 -6.41
CA PHE A 4 23.85 26.75 -7.21
C PHE A 4 22.62 27.52 -7.72
N HIS A 5 22.84 28.68 -8.34
CA HIS A 5 21.79 29.49 -8.98
C HIS A 5 22.37 30.17 -10.22
N GLU A 6 22.38 29.45 -11.35
CA GLU A 6 22.46 29.98 -12.73
C GLU A 6 22.45 28.78 -13.70
N MET A 7 21.26 28.37 -14.16
CA MET A 7 21.00 27.51 -15.34
C MET A 7 19.49 27.19 -15.39
N ASP A 8 18.65 28.19 -15.69
CA ASP A 8 17.19 27.99 -15.77
C ASP A 8 16.53 28.98 -16.76
N SER A 9 17.16 29.18 -17.92
CA SER A 9 16.68 30.12 -18.94
C SER A 9 17.06 29.72 -20.36
N GLU A 10 16.45 28.68 -20.93
CA GLU A 10 16.40 28.47 -22.41
C GLU A 10 15.39 27.39 -22.88
N TRP A 11 14.11 27.50 -22.51
CA TRP A 11 13.01 26.79 -23.18
C TRP A 11 11.76 27.66 -23.25
N ASN A 12 11.76 28.67 -24.12
CA ASN A 12 10.59 29.52 -24.36
C ASN A 12 10.44 29.84 -25.86
N ILE A 13 10.06 28.82 -26.64
CA ILE A 13 9.71 28.95 -28.06
C ILE A 13 8.39 28.21 -28.31
N LEU A 14 7.27 28.89 -28.06
CA LEU A 14 5.97 28.70 -28.72
C LEU A 14 5.21 30.03 -28.52
N GLY A 15 5.14 30.83 -29.60
CA GLY A 15 4.74 32.24 -29.52
C GLY A 15 3.24 32.50 -29.52
N ASP A 16 2.88 33.74 -29.16
CA ASP A 16 1.51 34.26 -29.17
C ASP A 16 0.81 34.11 -30.53
N SER A 17 -0.32 33.39 -30.56
CA SER A 17 -1.36 33.55 -31.60
C SER A 17 -2.64 32.74 -31.30
N PHE A 18 -3.49 33.25 -30.40
CA PHE A 18 -4.91 32.86 -30.34
C PHE A 18 -5.80 34.11 -30.21
N PRO A 19 -6.91 34.21 -30.97
CA PRO A 19 -7.68 35.46 -31.09
C PRO A 19 -8.55 35.75 -29.86
N LYS A 20 -8.46 36.98 -29.35
CA LYS A 20 -9.33 37.53 -28.29
C LYS A 20 -10.69 37.97 -28.84
N GLN A 21 -11.60 37.03 -29.07
CA GLN A 21 -13.03 37.33 -29.29
C GLN A 21 -13.89 36.31 -28.53
N TYR A 22 -14.99 36.79 -27.92
CA TYR A 22 -15.89 36.14 -26.93
C TYR A 22 -15.64 36.41 -25.43
N TYR A 23 -15.47 37.68 -25.05
CA TYR A 23 -15.83 38.17 -23.70
C TYR A 23 -16.32 39.63 -23.75
N GLU A 24 -17.56 39.83 -24.20
CA GLU A 24 -18.33 41.05 -23.92
C GLU A 24 -19.57 40.64 -23.12
N ALA A 25 -19.75 41.25 -21.95
CA ALA A 25 -20.93 41.06 -21.11
C ALA A 25 -21.96 42.14 -21.45
N PRO A 26 -23.27 41.83 -21.59
CA PRO A 26 -24.28 42.86 -21.81
C PRO A 26 -24.50 43.71 -20.55
N GLU A 27 -24.64 45.02 -20.73
CA GLU A 27 -24.94 45.96 -19.65
C GLU A 27 -26.41 45.91 -19.19
N GLU A 28 -26.59 46.19 -17.90
CA GLU A 28 -27.77 46.62 -17.14
C GLU A 28 -29.21 46.32 -17.63
N ILE A 29 -29.95 45.59 -16.78
CA ILE A 29 -31.34 45.93 -16.45
C ILE A 29 -31.49 45.99 -14.92
N GLU A 30 -31.46 47.19 -14.35
CA GLU A 30 -31.78 47.39 -12.93
C GLU A 30 -33.28 47.16 -12.66
N LYS A 31 -33.61 46.08 -11.93
CA LYS A 31 -34.77 46.07 -11.01
C LYS A 31 -34.41 45.32 -9.73
N LYS A 32 -34.18 46.05 -8.64
CA LYS A 32 -33.96 45.49 -7.29
C LYS A 32 -35.16 44.63 -6.86
N PRO A 33 -34.98 43.33 -6.57
CA PRO A 33 -35.94 42.58 -5.78
C PRO A 33 -35.90 43.08 -4.33
N LYS A 34 -37.04 43.01 -3.64
CA LYS A 34 -37.14 43.39 -2.22
C LYS A 34 -36.31 42.45 -1.36
N ALA A 35 -35.87 42.95 -0.20
CA ALA A 35 -35.22 42.13 0.82
C ALA A 35 -36.23 41.12 1.41
N GLU A 36 -36.17 39.87 0.96
CA GLU A 36 -37.00 38.78 1.47
C GLU A 36 -36.11 37.67 2.06
N ASN A 37 -36.20 37.53 3.39
CA ASN A 37 -35.76 36.40 4.22
C ASN A 37 -34.41 35.73 3.90
N GLU A 38 -33.37 36.13 4.64
CA GLU A 38 -32.20 35.28 4.88
C GLU A 38 -32.55 34.00 5.67
N SER A 39 -33.13 33.00 5.01
CA SER A 39 -33.28 31.65 5.53
C SER A 39 -31.93 30.90 5.51
N LYS A 40 -30.90 31.47 6.16
CA LYS A 40 -29.55 30.91 6.23
C LYS A 40 -29.50 29.70 7.15
N ILE A 41 -29.94 28.55 6.62
CA ILE A 41 -29.72 27.23 7.22
C ILE A 41 -28.20 27.06 7.39
N ARG A 42 -27.74 27.10 8.63
CA ARG A 42 -26.33 26.92 9.00
C ARG A 42 -26.18 25.56 9.66
N LEU A 43 -25.17 24.79 9.24
CA LEU A 43 -24.82 23.53 9.90
C LEU A 43 -24.48 23.77 11.38
N ARG A 44 -25.04 22.95 12.27
CA ARG A 44 -24.85 22.98 13.73
C ARG A 44 -24.17 21.70 14.20
N LEU A 45 -23.65 21.71 15.42
CA LEU A 45 -23.11 20.52 16.08
C LEU A 45 -24.15 19.40 16.20
N GLN A 46 -25.42 19.74 16.49
CA GLN A 46 -26.51 18.77 16.59
C GLN A 46 -26.68 17.98 15.29
N ASP A 47 -26.62 18.63 14.14
CA ASP A 47 -26.80 17.97 12.84
C ASP A 47 -25.67 16.93 12.57
N ILE A 48 -24.47 17.17 13.11
CA ILE A 48 -23.32 16.24 13.10
C ILE A 48 -23.53 15.10 14.10
N GLN A 49 -24.07 15.37 15.29
CA GLN A 49 -24.38 14.36 16.30
C GLN A 49 -25.50 13.41 15.82
N ASP A 50 -26.52 13.95 15.16
CA ASP A 50 -27.60 13.19 14.53
C ASP A 50 -27.07 12.33 13.39
N ALA A 51 -26.16 12.87 12.55
CA ALA A 51 -25.47 12.11 11.52
C ALA A 51 -24.61 10.98 12.11
N HIS A 52 -23.88 11.21 13.21
CA HIS A 52 -23.08 10.20 13.89
C HIS A 52 -23.98 9.06 14.42
N ASN A 53 -25.06 9.41 15.11
CA ASN A 53 -26.03 8.42 15.61
C ASN A 53 -26.68 7.60 14.48
N ARG A 54 -26.91 8.22 13.32
CA ARG A 54 -27.50 7.58 12.13
C ARG A 54 -26.55 6.60 11.43
N ILE A 55 -25.24 6.88 11.37
CA ILE A 55 -24.29 6.11 10.54
C ILE A 55 -23.34 5.19 11.32
N LYS A 56 -23.31 5.27 12.66
CA LYS A 56 -22.34 4.53 13.52
C LYS A 56 -22.35 3.00 13.36
N SER A 57 -23.45 2.41 12.92
CA SER A 57 -23.59 0.96 12.64
C SER A 57 -23.07 0.56 11.27
N ASP A 58 -23.00 1.51 10.33
CA ASP A 58 -22.80 1.23 8.91
C ASP A 58 -21.41 1.64 8.40
N VAL A 59 -20.83 2.65 9.04
CA VAL A 59 -19.53 3.24 8.75
C VAL A 59 -18.53 2.76 9.80
N VAL A 60 -17.34 2.35 9.36
CA VAL A 60 -16.28 1.89 10.27
C VAL A 60 -15.79 3.07 11.12
N CYS A 61 -15.80 2.93 12.45
CA CYS A 61 -15.05 3.80 13.35
C CYS A 61 -13.55 3.51 13.14
N THR A 62 -12.88 4.36 12.35
CA THR A 62 -11.50 4.10 11.91
C THR A 62 -10.51 4.32 13.05
N PRO A 63 -9.40 3.56 13.11
CA PRO A 63 -8.45 3.69 14.21
C PRO A 63 -7.68 5.01 14.17
N VAL A 64 -7.27 5.44 15.36
CA VAL A 64 -6.17 6.38 15.57
C VAL A 64 -4.93 5.54 15.87
N ILE A 65 -3.85 5.74 15.12
CA ILE A 65 -2.58 5.00 15.26
C ILE A 65 -1.46 6.01 15.53
N GLU A 66 -0.64 5.82 16.55
CA GLU A 66 0.61 6.59 16.71
C GLU A 66 1.55 6.26 15.54
N ALA A 67 2.05 7.27 14.84
CA ALA A 67 2.99 7.05 13.75
C ALA A 67 4.31 6.51 14.29
N LYS A 68 4.78 5.40 13.72
CA LYS A 68 5.99 4.69 14.16
C LYS A 68 7.24 5.54 13.97
N CYS A 69 7.35 6.23 12.83
CA CYS A 69 8.56 6.99 12.48
C CYS A 69 8.27 8.45 12.09
N VAL A 70 7.10 8.74 11.52
CA VAL A 70 6.78 10.09 11.03
C VAL A 70 6.77 11.10 12.19
N GLY A 71 7.57 12.16 12.07
CA GLY A 71 7.54 13.31 12.97
C GLY A 71 8.18 13.13 14.34
N LYS A 72 8.54 11.93 14.78
CA LYS A 72 9.02 11.66 16.16
C LYS A 72 10.21 12.49 16.66
N SER A 73 11.07 12.99 15.77
CA SER A 73 12.16 13.91 16.10
C SER A 73 11.71 15.36 16.38
N PHE A 74 10.43 15.65 16.18
CA PHE A 74 9.85 16.98 16.18
C PHE A 74 8.53 17.07 17.00
N CYS A 75 7.55 16.20 16.74
CA CYS A 75 6.26 16.16 17.45
C CYS A 75 5.69 14.74 17.51
N ASN A 76 4.70 14.52 18.38
CA ASN A 76 4.04 13.22 18.51
C ASN A 76 2.93 13.14 17.46
N VAL A 77 3.16 12.40 16.36
CA VAL A 77 2.21 12.29 15.25
C VAL A 77 1.26 11.11 15.47
N PHE A 78 -0.03 11.38 15.32
CA PHE A 78 -1.11 10.39 15.34
C PHE A 78 -1.84 10.40 14.00
N LEU A 79 -2.28 9.25 13.52
CA LEU A 79 -2.84 9.03 12.19
C LEU A 79 -4.30 8.59 12.31
N LYS A 80 -5.25 9.39 11.83
CA LYS A 80 -6.66 9.01 11.71
C LYS A 80 -6.89 8.34 10.36
N CYS A 81 -7.08 7.02 10.39
CA CYS A 81 -6.91 6.15 9.22
C CYS A 81 -8.20 6.00 8.38
N GLU A 82 -8.71 7.10 7.80
CA GLU A 82 -9.89 7.08 6.93
C GLU A 82 -9.68 6.30 5.61
N ASN A 83 -8.42 6.09 5.21
CA ASN A 83 -8.03 5.16 4.15
C ASN A 83 -8.49 3.71 4.43
N LEU A 84 -8.66 3.30 5.69
CA LEU A 84 -9.09 1.94 6.06
C LEU A 84 -10.61 1.74 5.95
N GLN A 85 -11.39 2.81 5.77
CA GLN A 85 -12.85 2.76 5.61
C GLN A 85 -13.29 1.79 4.51
N ASN A 86 -14.53 1.29 4.57
CA ASN A 86 -15.08 0.32 3.62
C ASN A 86 -14.90 0.74 2.14
N THR A 87 -15.03 2.03 1.85
CA THR A 87 -14.93 2.63 0.51
C THR A 87 -13.57 3.31 0.26
N GLY A 88 -12.59 3.04 1.12
CA GLY A 88 -11.21 3.54 1.06
C GLY A 88 -11.03 5.03 1.33
N SER A 89 -12.03 5.75 1.83
CA SER A 89 -11.92 7.17 2.21
C SER A 89 -13.07 7.66 3.10
N PHE A 90 -12.89 8.84 3.70
CA PHE A 90 -13.90 9.51 4.54
C PHE A 90 -15.25 9.79 3.85
N LYS A 91 -15.29 9.76 2.51
CA LYS A 91 -16.50 10.02 1.72
C LYS A 91 -17.66 9.08 2.06
N ALA A 92 -17.35 7.89 2.57
CA ALA A 92 -18.31 6.96 3.17
C ALA A 92 -19.30 7.63 4.13
N ARG A 93 -18.81 8.52 5.00
CA ARG A 93 -19.60 9.15 6.07
C ARG A 93 -20.72 10.01 5.50
N GLY A 94 -20.39 10.86 4.53
CA GLY A 94 -21.34 11.73 3.84
C GLY A 94 -22.33 10.93 3.00
N ALA A 95 -21.85 9.95 2.21
CA ALA A 95 -22.70 9.13 1.35
C ALA A 95 -23.71 8.29 2.17
N CYS A 96 -23.24 7.61 3.23
CA CYS A 96 -24.11 6.87 4.13
C CYS A 96 -25.13 7.78 4.82
N ASN A 97 -24.73 8.99 5.25
CA ASN A 97 -25.65 9.93 5.89
C ASN A 97 -26.79 10.35 4.96
N ILE A 98 -26.47 10.78 3.73
CA ILE A 98 -27.46 11.18 2.71
C ILE A 98 -28.45 10.06 2.42
N LEU A 99 -27.95 8.87 2.07
CA LEU A 99 -28.79 7.74 1.69
C LEU A 99 -29.67 7.28 2.86
N SER A 100 -29.18 7.40 4.10
CA SER A 100 -29.97 7.09 5.31
C SER A 100 -31.03 8.14 5.64
N THR A 101 -30.91 9.38 5.12
CA THR A 101 -31.94 10.43 5.29
C THR A 101 -33.01 10.44 4.21
N MET A 102 -32.82 9.73 3.09
CA MET A 102 -33.80 9.68 2.01
C MET A 102 -35.09 8.95 2.39
N SER A 103 -36.22 9.53 2.04
CA SER A 103 -37.54 8.91 2.14
C SER A 103 -37.65 7.65 1.25
N PRO A 104 -38.60 6.73 1.53
CA PRO A 104 -38.82 5.56 0.68
C PRO A 104 -39.11 5.93 -0.79
N SER A 105 -39.81 7.04 -1.02
CA SER A 105 -40.06 7.57 -2.37
C SER A 105 -38.76 7.97 -3.07
N GLU A 106 -37.88 8.73 -2.40
CA GLU A 106 -36.58 9.11 -2.97
C GLU A 106 -35.71 7.87 -3.25
N LYS A 107 -35.65 6.92 -2.31
CA LYS A 107 -34.91 5.66 -2.51
C LYS A 107 -35.41 4.88 -3.73
N SER A 108 -36.73 4.81 -3.93
CA SER A 108 -37.32 4.09 -5.08
C SER A 108 -37.00 4.73 -6.43
N LYS A 109 -36.83 6.06 -6.48
CA LYS A 109 -36.39 6.80 -7.68
C LYS A 109 -34.88 6.68 -7.96
N GLY A 110 -34.11 6.24 -6.97
CA GLY A 110 -32.65 6.17 -7.05
C GLY A 110 -31.98 7.54 -7.10
N CYS A 111 -30.66 7.52 -7.30
CA CYS A 111 -29.81 8.70 -7.30
C CYS A 111 -28.98 8.79 -8.59
N THR A 112 -28.86 9.99 -9.16
CA THR A 112 -27.87 10.29 -10.20
C THR A 112 -26.73 11.11 -9.60
N VAL A 113 -25.49 10.69 -9.86
CA VAL A 113 -24.28 11.28 -9.30
C VAL A 113 -23.18 11.48 -10.35
N SER A 114 -22.47 12.57 -10.19
CA SER A 114 -21.17 12.86 -10.84
C SER A 114 -20.22 13.41 -9.78
N GLY A 115 -18.91 13.22 -9.96
CA GLY A 115 -17.90 13.77 -9.04
C GLY A 115 -16.59 12.99 -9.04
N GLY A 116 -15.70 13.35 -8.12
CA GLY A 116 -14.41 12.68 -7.94
C GLY A 116 -14.53 11.23 -7.44
N ARG A 117 -13.55 10.40 -7.82
CA ARG A 117 -13.43 8.94 -7.52
C ARG A 117 -13.96 8.54 -6.14
N ASN A 118 -13.46 9.16 -5.07
CA ASN A 118 -13.81 8.83 -3.69
C ASN A 118 -15.30 9.02 -3.36
N TYR A 119 -15.95 10.03 -3.94
CA TYR A 119 -17.38 10.27 -3.76
C TYR A 119 -18.21 9.21 -4.48
N LEU A 120 -17.86 8.88 -5.73
CA LEU A 120 -18.56 7.85 -6.51
C LEU A 120 -18.38 6.45 -5.91
N CYS A 121 -17.19 6.09 -5.42
CA CYS A 121 -16.96 4.85 -4.66
C CYS A 121 -17.86 4.78 -3.41
N ALA A 122 -18.06 5.90 -2.72
CA ALA A 122 -18.91 5.95 -1.53
C ALA A 122 -20.40 5.83 -1.86
N MET A 123 -20.88 6.60 -2.84
CA MET A 123 -22.30 6.57 -3.26
C MET A 123 -22.70 5.20 -3.81
N THR A 124 -21.88 4.58 -4.66
CA THR A 124 -22.18 3.25 -5.24
C THR A 124 -22.20 2.16 -4.18
N TYR A 125 -21.21 2.11 -3.29
CA TYR A 125 -21.14 1.11 -2.21
C TYR A 125 -22.31 1.21 -1.22
N TYR A 126 -22.61 2.41 -0.72
CA TYR A 126 -23.73 2.58 0.23
C TYR A 126 -25.10 2.52 -0.47
N GLY A 127 -25.18 2.88 -1.76
CA GLY A 127 -26.36 2.67 -2.59
C GLY A 127 -26.71 1.19 -2.67
N PHE A 128 -25.76 0.34 -3.07
CA PHE A 128 -25.92 -1.11 -3.03
C PHE A 128 -26.30 -1.62 -1.62
N LYS A 129 -25.55 -1.23 -0.57
CA LYS A 129 -25.83 -1.66 0.81
C LYS A 129 -27.24 -1.29 1.29
N GLN A 130 -27.78 -0.15 0.84
CA GLN A 130 -29.12 0.33 1.22
C GLN A 130 -30.21 0.06 0.18
N SER A 131 -29.93 -0.74 -0.86
CA SER A 131 -30.87 -1.01 -1.97
C SER A 131 -31.40 0.25 -2.67
N VAL A 132 -30.54 1.27 -2.83
CA VAL A 132 -30.84 2.50 -3.60
C VAL A 132 -30.14 2.42 -4.96
N PRO A 133 -30.86 2.45 -6.10
CA PRO A 133 -30.25 2.47 -7.42
C PRO A 133 -29.36 3.69 -7.61
N ILE A 134 -28.13 3.51 -8.10
CA ILE A 134 -27.17 4.60 -8.36
C ILE A 134 -26.82 4.66 -9.84
N ASN A 135 -27.07 5.79 -10.46
CA ASN A 135 -26.59 6.15 -11.79
C ASN A 135 -25.32 7.01 -11.64
N VAL A 136 -24.24 6.60 -12.29
CA VAL A 136 -22.94 7.28 -12.25
C VAL A 136 -22.63 7.84 -13.62
N ILE A 137 -22.48 9.16 -13.72
CA ILE A 137 -22.00 9.82 -14.93
C ILE A 137 -20.50 10.11 -14.75
N VAL A 138 -19.69 9.71 -15.73
CA VAL A 138 -18.24 9.92 -15.74
C VAL A 138 -17.74 10.38 -17.12
N PRO A 139 -16.66 11.18 -17.18
CA PRO A 139 -16.01 11.53 -18.43
C PRO A 139 -15.35 10.34 -19.12
N LYS A 140 -15.03 10.51 -20.41
CA LYS A 140 -14.33 9.51 -21.24
C LYS A 140 -13.03 9.03 -20.61
N ASP A 141 -12.22 9.94 -20.08
CA ASP A 141 -10.89 9.70 -19.49
C ASP A 141 -10.91 8.97 -18.13
N CYS A 142 -12.08 8.83 -17.51
CA CYS A 142 -12.21 8.19 -16.20
C CYS A 142 -11.58 6.78 -16.18
N PRO A 143 -10.74 6.44 -15.18
CA PRO A 143 -9.98 5.19 -15.18
C PRO A 143 -10.84 3.92 -15.31
N LEU A 144 -10.35 2.96 -16.09
CA LEU A 144 -11.03 1.68 -16.34
C LEU A 144 -11.38 0.91 -15.05
N VAL A 145 -10.47 0.92 -14.08
CA VAL A 145 -10.64 0.24 -12.78
C VAL A 145 -11.75 0.88 -11.95
N ASP A 146 -11.86 2.21 -11.97
CA ASP A 146 -12.92 2.95 -11.27
C ASP A 146 -14.29 2.63 -11.90
N LYS A 147 -14.39 2.67 -13.24
CA LYS A 147 -15.59 2.27 -14.00
C LYS A 147 -16.02 0.83 -13.69
N HIS A 148 -15.09 -0.10 -13.52
CA HIS A 148 -15.39 -1.49 -13.15
C HIS A 148 -15.91 -1.59 -11.71
N THR A 149 -15.25 -0.92 -10.76
CA THR A 149 -15.63 -0.89 -9.33
C THR A 149 -17.06 -0.37 -9.12
N TYR A 150 -17.49 0.64 -9.90
CA TYR A 150 -18.88 1.12 -9.83
C TYR A 150 -19.89 0.07 -10.32
N LYS A 151 -19.54 -0.69 -11.37
CA LYS A 151 -20.38 -1.79 -11.88
C LYS A 151 -20.39 -3.01 -10.96
N GLU A 152 -19.30 -3.31 -10.25
CA GLU A 152 -19.27 -4.33 -9.17
C GLU A 152 -20.31 -4.02 -8.07
N ASN A 153 -20.55 -2.72 -7.78
CA ASN A 153 -21.59 -2.24 -6.87
C ASN A 153 -22.97 -2.06 -7.55
N PHE A 154 -23.24 -2.72 -8.67
CA PHE A 154 -24.50 -2.66 -9.45
C PHE A 154 -24.91 -1.25 -9.93
N ALA A 155 -23.98 -0.29 -10.00
CA ALA A 155 -24.29 1.05 -10.47
C ALA A 155 -24.32 1.14 -12.01
N ILE A 156 -25.26 1.92 -12.54
CA ILE A 156 -25.39 2.18 -13.98
C ILE A 156 -24.37 3.26 -14.36
N VAL A 157 -23.28 2.87 -15.03
CA VAL A 157 -22.21 3.81 -15.43
C VAL A 157 -22.44 4.29 -16.87
N LYS A 158 -22.80 5.57 -17.04
CA LYS A 158 -22.91 6.25 -18.34
C LYS A 158 -21.69 7.14 -18.55
N VAL A 159 -21.01 6.96 -19.69
CA VAL A 159 -19.82 7.75 -20.05
C VAL A 159 -20.26 8.94 -20.91
N HIS A 160 -20.03 10.16 -20.45
CA HIS A 160 -20.39 11.38 -21.16
C HIS A 160 -19.41 12.52 -20.85
N GLY A 161 -19.13 13.36 -21.84
CA GLY A 161 -18.23 14.51 -21.68
C GLY A 161 -16.75 14.18 -21.86
N ASN A 162 -15.96 15.25 -22.01
CA ASN A 162 -14.50 15.16 -22.06
C ASN A 162 -13.88 15.39 -20.67
N ASP A 163 -14.54 16.16 -19.81
CA ASP A 163 -14.11 16.44 -18.43
C ASP A 163 -15.22 16.20 -17.38
N LEU A 164 -14.89 16.43 -16.11
CA LEU A 164 -15.84 16.26 -15.00
C LEU A 164 -16.98 17.30 -15.00
N ASN A 165 -16.79 18.47 -15.61
CA ASN A 165 -17.82 19.50 -15.69
C ASN A 165 -18.88 19.10 -16.72
N ASP A 166 -18.47 18.65 -17.91
CA ASP A 166 -19.35 18.08 -18.94
C ASP A 166 -20.19 16.92 -18.38
N ALA A 167 -19.54 16.01 -17.64
CA ALA A 167 -20.17 14.86 -17.01
C ALA A 167 -21.20 15.30 -15.94
N SER A 168 -20.89 16.34 -15.17
CA SER A 168 -21.76 16.87 -14.12
C SER A 168 -22.95 17.67 -14.66
N LEU A 169 -22.77 18.40 -15.76
CA LEU A 169 -23.85 19.11 -16.45
C LEU A 169 -24.85 18.12 -17.08
N HIS A 170 -24.34 17.11 -17.78
CA HIS A 170 -25.18 16.03 -18.31
C HIS A 170 -25.81 15.17 -17.18
N ALA A 171 -25.19 15.10 -15.99
CA ALA A 171 -25.82 14.42 -14.86
C ALA A 171 -27.09 15.10 -14.36
N LEU A 172 -27.24 16.42 -14.56
CA LEU A 172 -28.50 17.13 -14.28
C LEU A 172 -29.58 16.71 -15.30
N THR A 173 -29.30 16.83 -16.60
CA THR A 173 -30.30 16.51 -17.65
C THR A 173 -30.71 15.04 -17.61
N TYR A 174 -29.75 14.12 -17.44
CA TYR A 174 -30.02 12.69 -17.32
C TYR A 174 -30.79 12.34 -16.03
N CYS A 175 -30.61 13.11 -14.96
CA CYS A 175 -31.38 12.92 -13.73
C CYS A 175 -32.87 13.20 -13.96
N ASP A 176 -33.17 14.28 -14.69
CA ASP A 176 -34.52 14.69 -15.05
C ASP A 176 -35.17 13.71 -16.05
N GLU A 177 -34.42 13.27 -17.07
CA GLU A 177 -34.85 12.27 -18.08
C GLU A 177 -35.40 10.98 -17.46
N ILE A 178 -34.79 10.51 -16.36
CA ILE A 178 -35.15 9.24 -15.70
C ILE A 178 -35.95 9.43 -14.40
N GLY A 179 -36.23 10.67 -13.99
CA GLY A 179 -36.97 10.99 -12.76
C GLY A 179 -36.28 10.60 -11.44
N SER A 180 -34.94 10.52 -11.44
CA SER A 180 -34.12 10.19 -10.25
C SER A 180 -33.84 11.42 -9.37
N ASN A 181 -33.08 11.26 -8.29
CA ASN A 181 -32.63 12.39 -7.45
C ASN A 181 -31.17 12.75 -7.73
N TYR A 182 -30.86 14.00 -8.08
CA TYR A 182 -29.49 14.43 -8.28
C TYR A 182 -28.81 14.71 -6.93
N VAL A 183 -27.75 13.95 -6.61
CA VAL A 183 -26.98 14.16 -5.39
C VAL A 183 -25.64 14.82 -5.74
N HIS A 184 -25.56 16.12 -5.49
CA HIS A 184 -24.35 16.90 -5.73
C HIS A 184 -23.22 16.48 -4.78
N GLY A 185 -22.03 16.17 -5.35
CA GLY A 185 -20.89 15.60 -4.61
C GLY A 185 -20.09 16.56 -3.72
N SER A 186 -20.47 17.83 -3.68
CA SER A 186 -19.86 18.87 -2.85
C SER A 186 -20.90 19.82 -2.22
N ASP A 187 -20.48 20.53 -1.18
CA ASP A 187 -21.18 21.61 -0.46
C ASP A 187 -22.57 21.39 0.15
N ARG A 188 -23.22 20.23 0.00
CA ARG A 188 -24.49 19.94 0.69
C ARG A 188 -24.28 19.84 2.22
N LEU A 189 -25.21 20.38 3.00
CA LEU A 189 -25.10 20.40 4.47
C LEU A 189 -25.22 19.00 5.10
N ASP A 190 -26.05 18.11 4.55
CA ASP A 190 -26.17 16.71 4.96
C ASP A 190 -24.88 15.89 4.70
N LEU A 191 -24.23 16.15 3.57
CA LEU A 191 -22.92 15.58 3.21
C LEU A 191 -21.84 16.02 4.21
N ILE A 192 -21.81 17.32 4.53
CA ILE A 192 -20.86 17.93 5.47
C ILE A 192 -21.14 17.45 6.91
N ALA A 193 -22.42 17.32 7.31
CA ALA A 193 -22.80 16.75 8.60
C ALA A 193 -22.24 15.33 8.79
N GLY A 194 -22.35 14.49 7.76
CA GLY A 194 -21.75 13.16 7.73
C GLY A 194 -20.22 13.20 7.92
N TYR A 195 -19.50 14.06 7.19
CA TYR A 195 -18.05 14.19 7.37
C TYR A 195 -17.66 14.61 8.81
N GLY A 196 -18.47 15.45 9.45
CA GLY A 196 -18.19 15.98 10.79
C GLY A 196 -18.16 14.92 11.89
N THR A 197 -18.77 13.76 11.64
CA THR A 197 -18.74 12.60 12.55
C THR A 197 -17.31 12.14 12.86
N LEU A 198 -16.36 12.38 11.95
CA LEU A 198 -14.93 12.16 12.17
C LEU A 198 -14.37 12.99 13.32
N GLY A 199 -14.83 14.24 13.47
CA GLY A 199 -14.41 15.12 14.56
C GLY A 199 -14.91 14.66 15.93
N LEU A 200 -16.10 14.05 15.98
CA LEU A 200 -16.62 13.42 17.20
C LEU A 200 -15.81 12.17 17.57
N GLU A 201 -15.52 11.30 16.60
CA GLU A 201 -14.66 10.12 16.83
C GLU A 201 -13.28 10.50 17.34
N LEU A 202 -12.62 11.51 16.72
CA LEU A 202 -11.31 11.99 17.16
C LEU A 202 -11.28 12.39 18.64
N LEU A 203 -12.29 13.12 19.09
CA LEU A 203 -12.40 13.55 20.49
C LEU A 203 -12.65 12.37 21.45
N THR A 204 -13.37 11.34 21.02
CA THR A 204 -13.56 10.11 21.83
C THR A 204 -12.32 9.22 21.84
N GLN A 205 -11.53 9.21 20.77
CA GLN A 205 -10.34 8.35 20.63
C GLN A 205 -9.08 8.96 21.22
N MET A 206 -8.99 10.30 21.29
CA MET A 206 -7.81 11.01 21.81
C MET A 206 -8.17 12.34 22.46
N ASP A 207 -8.35 12.35 23.78
CA ASP A 207 -8.63 13.57 24.54
C ASP A 207 -7.44 14.58 24.49
N ARG A 208 -6.19 14.11 24.66
CA ARG A 208 -4.99 14.97 24.75
C ARG A 208 -4.39 15.38 23.38
N MET A 209 -5.23 15.80 22.44
CA MET A 209 -4.83 16.29 21.11
C MET A 209 -4.65 17.82 21.08
N ASP A 210 -3.51 18.32 20.60
CA ASP A 210 -3.19 19.76 20.54
C ASP A 210 -3.56 20.38 19.19
N ALA A 211 -3.26 19.67 18.10
CA ALA A 211 -3.48 20.14 16.73
C ALA A 211 -4.00 19.04 15.80
N ILE A 212 -4.78 19.41 14.79
CA ILE A 212 -5.22 18.55 13.69
C ILE A 212 -4.79 19.15 12.35
N LEU A 213 -4.11 18.37 11.52
CA LEU A 213 -3.82 18.68 10.13
C LEU A 213 -4.79 17.90 9.24
N CYS A 214 -5.68 18.64 8.57
CA CYS A 214 -6.73 18.12 7.71
C CYS A 214 -6.42 18.45 6.24
N PRO A 215 -6.47 17.49 5.31
CA PRO A 215 -6.31 17.81 3.89
C PRO A 215 -7.54 18.55 3.36
N VAL A 216 -7.32 19.48 2.45
CA VAL A 216 -8.34 20.41 1.93
C VAL A 216 -8.36 20.40 0.41
N GLY A 217 -9.57 20.29 -0.15
CA GLY A 217 -9.86 20.59 -1.56
C GLY A 217 -10.98 21.62 -1.58
N SER A 218 -12.19 21.23 -2.01
CA SER A 218 -13.36 22.12 -1.95
C SER A 218 -13.76 22.58 -0.52
N GLY A 219 -13.24 21.93 0.53
CA GLY A 219 -13.35 22.38 1.93
C GLY A 219 -14.33 21.61 2.83
N GLY A 220 -15.19 20.74 2.29
CA GLY A 220 -16.27 20.11 3.06
C GLY A 220 -15.81 19.29 4.28
N LEU A 221 -14.69 18.57 4.19
CA LEU A 221 -14.14 17.82 5.33
C LEU A 221 -13.67 18.76 6.45
N VAL A 222 -12.77 19.69 6.13
CA VAL A 222 -12.21 20.64 7.12
C VAL A 222 -13.30 21.50 7.74
N ALA A 223 -14.29 21.96 6.98
CA ALA A 223 -15.43 22.70 7.51
C ALA A 223 -16.19 21.91 8.59
N SER A 224 -16.52 20.65 8.30
CA SER A 224 -17.25 19.78 9.24
C SER A 224 -16.44 19.45 10.50
N LEU A 225 -15.14 19.20 10.31
CA LEU A 225 -14.19 18.87 11.37
C LEU A 225 -13.99 20.07 12.31
N VAL A 226 -13.78 21.25 11.73
CA VAL A 226 -13.61 22.50 12.47
C VAL A 226 -14.85 22.81 13.30
N LEU A 227 -16.06 22.66 12.73
CA LEU A 227 -17.30 22.85 13.47
C LEU A 227 -17.45 21.86 14.63
N ALA A 228 -17.21 20.57 14.41
CA ALA A 228 -17.31 19.55 15.45
C ALA A 228 -16.29 19.78 16.58
N VAL A 229 -15.02 19.97 16.22
CA VAL A 229 -13.91 20.05 17.18
C VAL A 229 -13.89 21.39 17.92
N LYS A 230 -14.04 22.53 17.25
CA LYS A 230 -14.01 23.83 17.94
C LYS A 230 -15.21 24.03 18.87
N SER A 231 -16.35 23.38 18.61
CA SER A 231 -17.54 23.45 19.49
C SER A 231 -17.34 22.71 20.82
N LEU A 232 -16.50 21.66 20.85
CA LEU A 232 -16.26 20.82 22.03
C LEU A 232 -14.90 21.08 22.69
N LYS A 233 -13.89 21.44 21.89
CA LYS A 233 -12.51 21.70 22.31
C LYS A 233 -11.93 22.93 21.58
N PRO A 234 -12.39 24.15 21.90
CA PRO A 234 -12.05 25.37 21.15
C PRO A 234 -10.55 25.71 21.09
N LYS A 235 -9.77 25.25 22.08
CA LYS A 235 -8.31 25.45 22.14
C LYS A 235 -7.49 24.54 21.21
N CYS A 236 -8.10 23.49 20.63
CA CYS A 236 -7.39 22.62 19.69
C CYS A 236 -7.16 23.36 18.37
N LEU A 237 -5.93 23.37 17.87
CA LEU A 237 -5.57 24.00 16.59
C LEU A 237 -6.01 23.11 15.43
N ILE A 238 -6.51 23.69 14.35
CA ILE A 238 -6.94 22.97 13.15
C ILE A 238 -6.36 23.67 11.93
N TYR A 239 -5.47 22.96 11.25
CA TYR A 239 -4.74 23.44 10.09
C TYR A 239 -5.25 22.72 8.84
N GLY A 240 -5.62 23.49 7.82
CA GLY A 240 -5.92 22.97 6.49
C GLY A 240 -4.65 22.79 5.67
N VAL A 241 -4.52 21.69 4.94
CA VAL A 241 -3.36 21.41 4.09
C VAL A 241 -3.79 21.14 2.65
N GLU A 242 -3.24 21.91 1.71
CA GLU A 242 -3.48 21.84 0.26
C GLU A 242 -2.19 21.50 -0.49
N CYS A 243 -2.31 21.07 -1.75
CA CYS A 243 -1.16 21.05 -2.65
C CYS A 243 -0.92 22.46 -3.21
N SER A 244 0.34 22.87 -3.38
CA SER A 244 0.70 24.13 -4.04
C SER A 244 0.20 24.23 -5.49
N ALA A 245 -0.04 23.10 -6.15
CA ALA A 245 -0.67 23.00 -7.48
C ALA A 245 -2.20 23.24 -7.49
N ALA A 246 -2.85 23.26 -6.32
CA ALA A 246 -4.30 23.49 -6.16
C ALA A 246 -4.63 24.20 -4.81
N PRO A 247 -4.20 25.46 -4.60
CA PRO A 247 -4.35 26.19 -3.33
C PRO A 247 -5.75 26.85 -3.19
N THR A 248 -6.81 26.06 -3.35
CA THR A 248 -8.19 26.52 -3.58
C THR A 248 -8.77 27.31 -2.41
N MET A 249 -8.79 26.74 -1.20
CA MET A 249 -9.27 27.38 0.01
C MET A 249 -8.31 28.47 0.50
N THR A 250 -7.00 28.29 0.30
CA THR A 250 -6.00 29.32 0.58
C THR A 250 -6.30 30.61 -0.20
N LYS A 251 -6.61 30.49 -1.51
CA LYS A 251 -7.02 31.64 -2.34
C LYS A 251 -8.37 32.20 -1.94
N ALA A 252 -9.36 31.36 -1.65
CA ALA A 252 -10.68 31.83 -1.19
C ALA A 252 -10.62 32.63 0.13
N LEU A 253 -9.73 32.25 1.06
CA LEU A 253 -9.51 32.97 2.32
C LEU A 253 -8.75 34.29 2.11
N GLN A 254 -7.77 34.33 1.21
CA GLN A 254 -7.07 35.57 0.81
C GLN A 254 -8.04 36.59 0.21
N GLU A 255 -8.86 36.16 -0.74
CA GLU A 255 -9.84 37.01 -1.45
C GLU A 255 -11.15 37.25 -0.64
N LYS A 256 -11.28 36.64 0.54
CA LYS A 256 -12.45 36.69 1.42
C LYS A 256 -13.77 36.24 0.76
N LYS A 257 -13.69 35.50 -0.35
CA LYS A 257 -14.80 34.90 -1.10
C LYS A 257 -14.29 33.70 -1.89
N PRO A 258 -15.13 32.70 -2.21
CA PRO A 258 -14.76 31.67 -3.19
C PRO A 258 -14.41 32.29 -4.54
N VAL A 259 -13.27 31.87 -5.09
CA VAL A 259 -12.75 32.28 -6.39
C VAL A 259 -12.34 31.05 -7.19
N MET A 260 -12.44 31.15 -8.52
CA MET A 260 -11.91 30.11 -9.41
C MET A 260 -10.38 30.25 -9.50
N ILE A 261 -9.68 29.12 -9.48
CA ILE A 261 -8.22 29.05 -9.64
C ILE A 261 -7.85 28.19 -10.86
N GLN A 262 -6.69 28.48 -11.45
CA GLN A 262 -6.07 27.55 -12.39
C GLN A 262 -5.50 26.36 -11.61
N LEU A 263 -5.74 25.14 -12.11
CA LEU A 263 -5.22 23.91 -11.54
C LEU A 263 -4.01 23.41 -12.34
N TYR A 264 -3.02 22.87 -11.64
CA TYR A 264 -1.89 22.17 -12.24
C TYR A 264 -1.94 20.66 -11.91
N PRO A 265 -1.34 19.78 -12.74
CA PRO A 265 -1.30 18.35 -12.46
C PRO A 265 -0.60 18.03 -11.13
N THR A 266 -1.24 17.20 -10.29
CA THR A 266 -0.77 16.86 -8.94
C THR A 266 -1.02 15.39 -8.60
N MET A 267 -0.18 14.80 -7.75
CA MET A 267 -0.42 13.50 -7.12
C MET A 267 -1.58 13.52 -6.10
N ALA A 268 -1.94 14.71 -5.60
CA ALA A 268 -3.09 14.94 -4.73
C ALA A 268 -4.37 15.27 -5.54
N ASP A 269 -4.67 14.47 -6.57
CA ASP A 269 -5.80 14.67 -7.50
C ASP A 269 -7.16 14.86 -6.79
N SER A 270 -7.38 14.12 -5.69
CA SER A 270 -8.57 14.27 -4.83
C SER A 270 -8.71 15.64 -4.11
N LEU A 271 -7.71 16.54 -4.17
CA LEU A 271 -7.79 17.91 -3.67
C LEU A 271 -8.06 18.95 -4.77
N SER A 272 -7.81 18.63 -6.04
CA SER A 272 -7.86 19.54 -7.19
C SER A 272 -9.28 20.07 -7.50
N SER A 273 -9.73 21.05 -6.73
CA SER A 273 -11.04 21.72 -6.89
C SER A 273 -10.84 23.12 -7.47
N ILE A 274 -11.51 23.45 -8.57
CA ILE A 274 -11.35 24.76 -9.24
C ILE A 274 -11.81 25.91 -8.32
N ILE A 275 -12.80 25.66 -7.46
CA ILE A 275 -13.39 26.66 -6.55
C ILE A 275 -13.67 26.07 -5.17
N ALA A 276 -13.55 26.90 -4.13
CA ALA A 276 -13.93 26.54 -2.77
C ALA A 276 -15.46 26.46 -2.64
N SER A 277 -15.96 25.48 -1.90
CA SER A 277 -17.40 25.32 -1.68
C SER A 277 -17.95 26.42 -0.76
N ASN A 278 -19.15 26.96 -1.04
CA ASN A 278 -19.72 28.15 -0.38
C ASN A 278 -20.01 27.93 1.11
N ASN A 279 -20.71 26.85 1.47
CA ASN A 279 -20.98 26.53 2.88
C ASN A 279 -19.68 26.18 3.60
N ALA A 280 -18.79 25.43 2.95
CA ALA A 280 -17.47 25.13 3.51
C ALA A 280 -16.66 26.39 3.84
N PHE A 281 -16.53 27.32 2.89
CA PHE A 281 -15.84 28.60 3.09
C PHE A 281 -16.45 29.42 4.23
N ASN A 282 -17.79 29.53 4.27
CA ASN A 282 -18.49 30.28 5.31
C ASN A 282 -18.32 29.70 6.71
N ILE A 283 -18.14 28.38 6.83
CA ILE A 283 -17.80 27.70 8.09
C ILE A 283 -16.32 27.89 8.44
N VAL A 284 -15.40 27.70 7.48
CA VAL A 284 -13.94 27.71 7.69
C VAL A 284 -13.42 29.09 8.11
N ARG A 285 -13.89 30.17 7.44
CA ARG A 285 -13.33 31.53 7.54
C ARG A 285 -13.31 32.18 8.94
N GLY A 286 -14.01 31.63 9.92
CA GLY A 286 -14.08 32.15 11.29
C GLY A 286 -13.55 31.21 12.38
N TYR A 287 -13.07 30.02 12.01
CA TYR A 287 -12.74 28.96 12.99
C TYR A 287 -11.49 28.14 12.64
N LEU A 288 -10.99 28.20 11.39
CA LEU A 288 -9.74 27.54 11.00
C LEU A 288 -8.53 28.40 11.42
N ASP A 289 -7.53 27.80 12.05
CA ASP A 289 -6.39 28.55 12.58
C ASP A 289 -5.34 28.89 11.50
N ARG A 290 -5.11 28.00 10.52
CA ARG A 290 -4.11 28.21 9.45
C ARG A 290 -4.37 27.34 8.20
N MET A 291 -4.02 27.86 7.02
CA MET A 291 -3.83 27.07 5.79
C MET A 291 -2.34 26.86 5.50
N ILE A 292 -2.00 25.70 4.96
CA ILE A 292 -0.63 25.31 4.56
C ILE A 292 -0.70 24.72 3.15
N THR A 293 0.25 25.07 2.30
CA THR A 293 0.47 24.44 0.99
C THR A 293 1.71 23.55 1.02
N VAL A 294 1.64 22.37 0.41
CA VAL A 294 2.77 21.44 0.25
C VAL A 294 3.06 21.11 -1.21
N ASP A 295 4.33 20.97 -1.55
CA ASP A 295 4.78 20.65 -2.90
C ASP A 295 4.77 19.15 -3.20
N GLU A 296 4.65 18.80 -4.48
CA GLU A 296 4.66 17.43 -5.00
C GLU A 296 5.82 16.57 -4.46
N VAL A 297 7.01 17.17 -4.31
CA VAL A 297 8.20 16.48 -3.77
C VAL A 297 7.92 15.96 -2.35
N TRP A 298 7.38 16.80 -1.47
CA TRP A 298 7.06 16.42 -0.10
C TRP A 298 5.85 15.47 -0.02
N ILE A 299 4.86 15.62 -0.91
CA ILE A 299 3.76 14.66 -1.04
C ILE A 299 4.31 13.27 -1.38
N SER A 300 5.23 13.15 -2.36
CA SER A 300 5.81 11.85 -2.74
C SER A 300 6.63 11.20 -1.61
N ARG A 301 7.45 11.98 -0.89
CA ARG A 301 8.20 11.51 0.28
C ARG A 301 7.27 11.02 1.39
N ALA A 302 6.21 11.76 1.68
CA ALA A 302 5.20 11.38 2.67
C ALA A 302 4.48 10.08 2.29
N MET A 303 4.08 9.92 1.02
CA MET A 303 3.46 8.69 0.52
C MET A 303 4.37 7.47 0.70
N ILE A 304 5.67 7.59 0.39
CA ILE A 304 6.63 6.49 0.58
C ILE A 304 6.86 6.21 2.07
N ASN A 305 6.97 7.23 2.92
CA ASN A 305 7.21 6.99 4.35
C ASN A 305 6.01 6.31 5.03
N ILE A 306 4.78 6.68 4.67
CA ILE A 306 3.56 5.99 5.15
C ILE A 306 3.52 4.53 4.64
N LEU A 307 3.91 4.30 3.39
CA LEU A 307 3.96 2.96 2.79
C LEU A 307 5.05 2.07 3.44
N GLU A 308 6.29 2.57 3.54
CA GLU A 308 7.45 1.80 4.00
C GLU A 308 7.54 1.68 5.53
N ARG A 309 7.18 2.71 6.30
CA ARG A 309 7.31 2.72 7.77
C ARG A 309 5.99 2.36 8.46
N GLU A 310 4.87 2.97 8.04
CA GLU A 310 3.56 2.77 8.69
C GLU A 310 2.76 1.58 8.12
N LYS A 311 3.18 1.03 6.97
CA LYS A 311 2.60 -0.14 6.28
C LYS A 311 1.16 0.04 5.78
N MET A 312 0.78 1.28 5.50
CA MET A 312 -0.54 1.66 4.98
C MET A 312 -0.46 2.25 3.58
N VAL A 313 -1.51 2.04 2.79
CA VAL A 313 -1.68 2.69 1.48
C VAL A 313 -2.54 3.95 1.64
N VAL A 314 -2.02 5.07 1.12
CA VAL A 314 -2.68 6.38 1.06
C VAL A 314 -2.62 6.95 -0.36
N GLU A 315 -3.60 7.78 -0.73
CA GLU A 315 -3.50 8.62 -1.93
C GLU A 315 -2.79 9.95 -1.62
N GLY A 316 -2.35 10.71 -2.64
CA GLY A 316 -1.56 11.93 -2.41
C GLY A 316 -2.25 12.96 -1.52
N ALA A 317 -3.57 13.11 -1.66
CA ALA A 317 -4.40 13.97 -0.82
C ALA A 317 -4.31 13.63 0.68
N ALA A 318 -4.21 12.35 1.02
CA ALA A 318 -4.13 11.87 2.40
C ALA A 318 -2.71 11.94 2.96
N ALA A 319 -1.69 12.04 2.10
CA ALA A 319 -0.31 12.24 2.50
C ALA A 319 0.03 13.72 2.79
N CYS A 320 -0.75 14.69 2.30
CA CYS A 320 -0.51 16.13 2.51
C CYS A 320 -0.32 16.54 3.98
N PRO A 321 -1.13 16.09 4.97
CA PRO A 321 -0.90 16.39 6.39
C PRO A 321 0.48 15.94 6.90
N VAL A 322 0.89 14.72 6.53
CA VAL A 322 2.21 14.17 6.90
C VAL A 322 3.33 14.91 6.16
N ALA A 323 3.13 15.26 4.89
CA ALA A 323 4.07 16.07 4.12
C ALA A 323 4.34 17.43 4.77
N ALA A 324 3.33 18.09 5.34
CA ALA A 324 3.50 19.38 6.03
C ALA A 324 4.34 19.25 7.31
N VAL A 325 4.22 18.14 8.05
CA VAL A 325 5.08 17.84 9.21
C VAL A 325 6.52 17.54 8.76
N MET A 326 6.69 16.66 7.77
CA MET A 326 8.01 16.28 7.25
C MET A 326 8.77 17.46 6.61
N ALA A 327 8.05 18.39 5.98
CA ALA A 327 8.61 19.61 5.40
C ALA A 327 8.93 20.70 6.43
N GLY A 328 8.62 20.49 7.72
CA GLY A 328 8.88 21.46 8.78
C GLY A 328 8.02 22.73 8.72
N LEU A 329 6.86 22.69 8.04
CA LEU A 329 6.00 23.88 7.81
C LEU A 329 5.18 24.30 9.05
N VAL A 330 5.26 23.51 10.12
CA VAL A 330 4.55 23.67 11.40
C VAL A 330 5.51 23.77 12.60
N PRO A 331 6.53 24.65 12.59
CA PRO A 331 7.54 24.75 13.65
C PRO A 331 6.95 24.98 15.06
N GLU A 332 5.78 25.62 15.14
CA GLU A 332 5.02 25.89 16.36
C GLU A 332 4.35 24.65 16.99
N LEU A 333 4.40 23.49 16.33
CA LEU A 333 3.86 22.22 16.83
C LEU A 333 4.92 21.30 17.45
N ARG A 334 6.15 21.78 17.66
CA ARG A 334 7.23 21.00 18.28
C ARG A 334 6.83 20.51 19.67
N GLY A 335 7.03 19.22 19.94
CA GLY A 335 6.70 18.55 21.21
C GLY A 335 5.19 18.37 21.48
N LYS A 336 4.31 18.76 20.55
CA LYS A 336 2.85 18.65 20.71
C LYS A 336 2.31 17.34 20.15
N ASN A 337 1.08 17.02 20.54
CA ASN A 337 0.30 15.89 20.02
C ASN A 337 -0.48 16.33 18.77
N VAL A 338 -0.05 15.86 17.60
CA VAL A 338 -0.50 16.31 16.28
C VAL A 338 -1.22 15.19 15.54
N MET A 339 -2.50 15.39 15.23
CA MET A 339 -3.32 14.45 14.47
C MET A 339 -3.26 14.74 12.96
N CYS A 340 -2.81 13.79 12.16
CA CYS A 340 -2.86 13.84 10.71
C CYS A 340 -4.02 13.00 10.17
N VAL A 341 -4.92 13.59 9.39
CA VAL A 341 -6.06 12.88 8.80
C VAL A 341 -5.69 12.22 7.48
N LEU A 342 -5.52 10.89 7.49
CA LEU A 342 -5.27 10.08 6.29
C LEU A 342 -6.57 9.86 5.52
N SER A 343 -7.05 10.91 4.85
CA SER A 343 -8.41 11.03 4.29
C SER A 343 -8.85 9.91 3.32
N GLY A 344 -7.91 9.23 2.65
CA GLY A 344 -8.21 8.18 1.69
C GLY A 344 -7.00 7.41 1.18
N GLY A 345 -7.25 6.20 0.68
CA GLY A 345 -6.25 5.25 0.14
C GLY A 345 -6.53 4.80 -1.29
N ASN A 346 -7.48 5.42 -1.98
CA ASN A 346 -7.90 5.00 -3.31
C ASN A 346 -6.90 5.45 -4.38
N ILE A 347 -5.82 4.68 -4.57
CA ILE A 347 -4.83 4.85 -5.63
C ILE A 347 -4.73 3.57 -6.48
N ASN A 348 -4.74 3.72 -7.81
CA ASN A 348 -4.48 2.62 -8.75
C ASN A 348 -3.01 2.20 -8.67
N SER A 349 -2.74 0.89 -8.63
CA SER A 349 -1.41 0.29 -8.58
C SER A 349 -0.44 0.81 -9.67
N SER A 350 -0.91 1.11 -10.90
CA SER A 350 -0.09 1.70 -11.98
C SER A 350 0.27 3.18 -11.72
N ARG A 351 -0.50 3.91 -10.91
CA ARG A 351 -0.11 5.23 -10.38
C ARG A 351 0.85 5.07 -9.21
N MET A 352 0.59 4.12 -8.30
CA MET A 352 1.44 3.84 -7.13
C MET A 352 2.89 3.52 -7.51
N SER A 353 3.11 2.65 -8.50
CA SER A 353 4.46 2.32 -9.02
C SER A 353 5.25 3.58 -9.45
N ARG A 354 4.60 4.53 -10.13
CA ARG A 354 5.23 5.80 -10.54
C ARG A 354 5.47 6.77 -9.38
N VAL A 355 4.58 6.79 -8.38
CA VAL A 355 4.77 7.59 -7.15
C VAL A 355 5.97 7.06 -6.35
N ILE A 356 6.09 5.74 -6.23
CA ILE A 356 7.24 5.07 -5.60
C ILE A 356 8.53 5.49 -6.32
N ASP A 357 8.58 5.39 -7.64
CA ASP A 357 9.77 5.76 -8.41
C ASP A 357 10.14 7.25 -8.22
N ARG A 358 9.14 8.16 -8.20
CA ARG A 358 9.36 9.59 -7.94
C ARG A 358 9.84 9.89 -6.52
N GLY A 359 9.22 9.29 -5.51
CA GLY A 359 9.61 9.54 -4.12
C GLY A 359 10.99 8.94 -3.78
N MET A 360 11.35 7.78 -4.34
CA MET A 360 12.71 7.24 -4.18
C MET A 360 13.75 8.18 -4.80
N ALA A 361 13.47 8.78 -5.96
CA ALA A 361 14.33 9.82 -6.55
C ALA A 361 14.38 11.09 -5.67
N ALA A 362 13.24 11.51 -5.11
CA ALA A 362 13.16 12.63 -4.18
C ALA A 362 13.91 12.40 -2.85
N GLU A 363 14.10 11.14 -2.43
CA GLU A 363 14.93 10.76 -1.27
C GLU A 363 16.41 10.54 -1.65
N GLY A 364 16.80 10.72 -2.92
CA GLY A 364 18.16 10.44 -3.40
C GLY A 364 18.50 8.95 -3.54
N ARG A 365 17.52 8.06 -3.32
CA ARG A 365 17.66 6.59 -3.42
C ARG A 365 17.64 6.07 -4.87
N LEU A 366 17.40 6.95 -5.85
CA LEU A 366 17.56 6.67 -7.28
C LEU A 366 18.37 7.78 -7.93
N VAL A 367 19.49 7.40 -8.54
CA VAL A 367 20.34 8.29 -9.34
C VAL A 367 20.23 7.86 -10.81
N LYS A 368 19.98 8.82 -11.70
CA LYS A 368 20.09 8.63 -13.15
C LYS A 368 21.31 9.40 -13.64
N PHE A 369 22.24 8.70 -14.28
CA PHE A 369 23.40 9.28 -14.95
C PHE A 369 23.57 8.67 -16.34
N SER A 370 24.23 9.42 -17.22
CA SER A 370 24.67 8.92 -18.52
C SER A 370 26.20 8.84 -18.50
N VAL A 371 26.76 7.73 -18.99
CA VAL A 371 28.21 7.53 -19.06
C VAL A 371 28.60 7.01 -20.43
N ALA A 372 29.58 7.66 -21.05
CA ALA A 372 30.20 7.16 -22.27
C ALA A 372 31.17 6.03 -21.88
N LEU A 373 30.95 4.83 -22.43
CA LEU A 373 31.87 3.71 -22.27
C LEU A 373 32.69 3.52 -23.55
N PRO A 374 33.98 3.18 -23.44
CA PRO A 374 34.74 2.73 -24.61
C PRO A 374 34.14 1.43 -25.13
N ASP A 375 33.99 1.31 -26.45
CA ASP A 375 33.42 0.14 -27.12
C ASP A 375 34.43 -1.01 -27.17
N VAL A 376 34.73 -1.57 -26.00
CA VAL A 376 35.66 -2.67 -25.80
C VAL A 376 35.07 -3.75 -24.88
N PRO A 377 35.34 -5.05 -25.12
CA PRO A 377 34.88 -6.12 -24.26
C PRO A 377 35.21 -5.88 -22.78
N GLY A 378 34.22 -6.09 -21.92
CA GLY A 378 34.37 -5.91 -20.47
C GLY A 378 34.26 -4.48 -19.96
N ALA A 379 34.14 -3.44 -20.80
CA ALA A 379 33.90 -2.06 -20.32
C ALA A 379 32.62 -1.96 -19.47
N MET A 380 31.54 -2.61 -19.91
CA MET A 380 30.29 -2.72 -19.15
C MET A 380 30.47 -3.47 -17.83
N ALA A 381 31.19 -4.59 -17.85
CA ALA A 381 31.44 -5.38 -16.64
C ALA A 381 32.26 -4.59 -15.61
N LYS A 382 33.23 -3.78 -16.04
CA LYS A 382 33.99 -2.86 -15.17
C LYS A 382 33.11 -1.76 -14.58
N LEU A 383 32.20 -1.17 -15.37
CA LEU A 383 31.24 -0.20 -14.86
C LEU A 383 30.33 -0.83 -13.80
N LEU A 384 29.71 -1.97 -14.12
CA LEU A 384 28.80 -2.67 -13.21
C LEU A 384 29.52 -3.10 -11.92
N ALA A 385 30.73 -3.66 -12.03
CA ALA A 385 31.57 -3.97 -10.87
C ALA A 385 31.84 -2.73 -10.01
N LYS A 386 32.16 -1.58 -10.63
CA LYS A 386 32.38 -0.33 -9.87
C LYS A 386 31.10 0.22 -9.22
N VAL A 387 29.93 -0.02 -9.81
CA VAL A 387 28.62 0.31 -9.20
C VAL A 387 28.36 -0.61 -8.00
N THR A 388 28.60 -1.91 -8.11
CA THR A 388 28.42 -2.88 -7.02
C THR A 388 29.46 -2.71 -5.89
N ASP A 389 30.71 -2.35 -6.21
CA ASP A 389 31.77 -2.00 -5.23
C ASP A 389 31.32 -0.88 -4.27
N ASN A 390 30.43 0.01 -4.73
CA ASN A 390 29.88 1.12 -3.96
C ASN A 390 28.52 0.79 -3.32
N GLY A 391 28.10 -0.49 -3.31
CA GLY A 391 26.86 -0.95 -2.69
C GLY A 391 25.56 -0.55 -3.42
N ALA A 392 25.65 -0.15 -4.70
CA ALA A 392 24.50 0.28 -5.49
C ALA A 392 23.94 -0.85 -6.38
N ASP A 393 22.60 -0.94 -6.49
CA ASP A 393 21.88 -1.87 -7.37
C ASP A 393 21.40 -1.16 -8.65
N VAL A 394 21.41 -1.88 -9.78
CA VAL A 394 21.05 -1.35 -11.10
C VAL A 394 19.58 -1.63 -11.39
N LYS A 395 18.71 -0.67 -11.01
CA LYS A 395 17.26 -0.76 -11.20
C LYS A 395 16.82 -0.81 -12.67
N SER A 396 17.44 0.00 -13.51
CA SER A 396 17.13 0.11 -14.94
C SER A 396 18.37 0.55 -15.69
N PHE A 397 18.69 -0.17 -16.75
CA PHE A 397 19.77 0.14 -17.67
C PHE A 397 19.19 0.06 -19.09
N VAL A 398 19.31 1.15 -19.86
CA VAL A 398 18.85 1.22 -21.25
C VAL A 398 20.09 1.29 -22.14
N PRO A 399 20.62 0.14 -22.61
CA PRO A 399 21.63 0.14 -23.65
C PRO A 399 20.98 0.47 -24.99
N GLU A 400 21.63 1.31 -25.77
CA GLU A 400 21.25 1.55 -27.16
C GLU A 400 22.16 0.72 -28.09
N ARG A 401 21.89 -0.60 -28.19
CA ARG A 401 22.21 -1.55 -29.30
C ARG A 401 21.99 -3.03 -28.91
N ALA A 402 22.14 -3.92 -29.88
CA ALA A 402 21.45 -5.20 -30.03
C ALA A 402 22.15 -6.48 -29.52
N TRP A 403 21.37 -7.36 -28.87
CA TRP A 403 21.49 -8.82 -28.69
C TRP A 403 22.68 -9.41 -27.87
N MET A 404 22.54 -10.69 -27.45
CA MET A 404 22.99 -11.18 -26.12
C MET A 404 23.24 -12.71 -26.04
N ARG A 405 24.24 -13.17 -25.23
CA ARG A 405 24.43 -14.51 -24.55
C ARG A 405 25.89 -14.69 -24.04
N ARG A 406 26.27 -15.51 -23.03
CA ARG A 406 25.58 -16.10 -21.84
C ARG A 406 26.55 -16.75 -20.81
N ASP A 407 26.29 -16.53 -19.51
CA ASP A 407 26.41 -17.38 -18.28
C ASP A 407 27.69 -18.15 -17.83
N ILE A 408 27.78 -18.34 -16.50
CA ILE A 408 28.94 -18.77 -15.68
C ILE A 408 28.56 -19.97 -14.77
N PHE A 409 29.53 -20.81 -14.40
CA PHE A 409 29.37 -21.90 -13.41
C PHE A 409 29.88 -21.51 -12.01
N THR A 410 29.21 -21.99 -10.96
CA THR A 410 29.75 -22.13 -9.60
C THR A 410 29.26 -23.41 -8.93
N VAL A 411 30.07 -23.97 -8.04
CA VAL A 411 29.89 -25.27 -7.38
C VAL A 411 29.35 -25.07 -5.95
N SER A 412 28.53 -26.01 -5.46
CA SER A 412 28.05 -26.06 -4.08
C SER A 412 28.73 -27.21 -3.31
N ASP A 413 29.30 -26.92 -2.15
CA ASP A 413 29.81 -27.93 -1.21
C ASP A 413 28.69 -28.38 -0.25
N ASP A 414 28.46 -29.68 -0.17
CA ASP A 414 27.60 -30.31 0.85
C ASP A 414 28.46 -30.73 2.05
N ASN A 415 28.21 -30.16 3.24
CA ASN A 415 28.42 -30.81 4.54
C ASN A 415 28.09 -29.90 5.73
N LEU A 416 27.01 -30.18 6.48
CA LEU A 416 26.95 -30.04 7.95
C LEU A 416 25.58 -30.46 8.50
N MET A 417 25.53 -31.60 9.18
CA MET A 417 24.52 -31.91 10.21
C MET A 417 25.23 -32.57 11.39
N LYS A 418 24.87 -32.14 12.61
CA LYS A 418 25.15 -32.86 13.86
C LYS A 418 23.85 -33.02 14.62
N GLU A 419 23.77 -34.09 15.40
CA GLU A 419 22.59 -34.45 16.18
C GLU A 419 22.47 -33.55 17.41
N ASP A 420 21.52 -32.59 17.36
CA ASP A 420 20.98 -31.94 18.55
C ASP A 420 19.65 -32.62 18.92
N HIS A 421 19.38 -32.77 20.22
CA HIS A 421 18.11 -33.31 20.69
C HIS A 421 16.97 -32.28 20.46
N PRO A 422 15.95 -32.59 19.63
CA PRO A 422 14.95 -31.60 19.25
C PRO A 422 13.96 -31.31 20.38
N HIS A 423 13.72 -30.02 20.64
CA HIS A 423 12.74 -29.55 21.62
C HIS A 423 11.34 -29.54 21.02
N VAL A 424 10.36 -30.07 21.75
CA VAL A 424 8.94 -30.03 21.36
C VAL A 424 8.24 -28.93 22.16
N LEU A 425 7.84 -27.86 21.48
CA LEU A 425 7.25 -26.70 22.12
C LEU A 425 5.94 -27.03 22.83
N THR A 426 5.78 -26.52 24.05
CA THR A 426 4.60 -26.71 24.89
C THR A 426 3.76 -25.43 25.00
N PHE A 427 2.47 -25.58 25.28
CA PHE A 427 1.58 -24.43 25.50
C PHE A 427 1.96 -23.61 26.74
N ASN A 428 2.58 -24.21 27.75
CA ASN A 428 2.95 -23.50 28.97
C ASN A 428 4.06 -22.46 28.70
N GLU A 429 5.03 -22.79 27.84
CA GLU A 429 6.06 -21.85 27.40
C GLU A 429 5.44 -20.68 26.62
N ILE A 430 4.45 -20.94 25.77
CA ILE A 430 3.69 -19.90 25.05
C ILE A 430 2.92 -18.99 26.02
N LYS A 431 2.29 -19.55 27.07
CA LYS A 431 1.59 -18.75 28.10
C LYS A 431 2.57 -17.84 28.84
N GLN A 432 3.69 -18.38 29.30
CA GLN A 432 4.76 -17.60 29.95
C GLN A 432 5.37 -16.56 29.01
N ALA A 433 5.38 -16.81 27.70
CA ALA A 433 5.83 -15.85 26.71
C ALA A 433 4.84 -14.68 26.54
N ALA A 434 3.53 -14.96 26.55
CA ALA A 434 2.50 -13.93 26.52
C ALA A 434 2.63 -12.97 27.71
N GLU A 435 2.77 -13.51 28.92
CA GLU A 435 3.00 -12.76 30.16
C GLU A 435 4.28 -11.92 30.10
N ARG A 436 5.37 -12.43 29.49
CA ARG A 436 6.64 -11.71 29.32
C ARG A 436 6.55 -10.52 28.35
N ILE A 437 5.83 -10.66 27.23
CA ILE A 437 5.88 -9.68 26.15
C ILE A 437 4.77 -8.62 26.18
N GLU A 438 3.73 -8.81 27.01
CA GLU A 438 2.53 -7.96 27.12
C GLU A 438 2.85 -6.46 27.11
N GLY A 439 3.80 -6.01 27.91
CA GLY A 439 4.18 -4.59 28.03
C GLY A 439 5.00 -4.00 26.87
N GLY A 440 5.12 -4.66 25.71
CA GLY A 440 5.88 -4.10 24.58
C GLY A 440 5.73 -4.83 23.24
N ILE A 441 4.55 -5.40 22.99
CA ILE A 441 4.10 -5.87 21.67
C ILE A 441 2.73 -5.25 21.41
N ILE A 442 2.47 -4.86 20.16
CA ILE A 442 1.14 -4.35 19.79
C ILE A 442 0.19 -5.55 19.64
N HIS A 443 -0.94 -5.53 20.36
CA HIS A 443 -2.06 -6.42 20.05
C HIS A 443 -2.67 -6.02 18.71
N THR A 444 -2.26 -6.71 17.65
CA THR A 444 -2.70 -6.40 16.29
C THR A 444 -4.17 -6.75 16.10
N PRO A 445 -4.90 -6.04 15.23
CA PRO A 445 -6.30 -6.34 14.97
C PRO A 445 -6.46 -7.63 14.17
N ILE A 446 -7.59 -8.30 14.39
CA ILE A 446 -8.22 -9.14 13.37
C ILE A 446 -9.22 -8.27 12.61
N CYS A 447 -9.06 -8.20 11.29
CA CYS A 447 -9.98 -7.49 10.39
C CYS A 447 -10.69 -8.50 9.50
N GLU A 448 -12.00 -8.34 9.27
CA GLU A 448 -12.65 -9.03 8.15
C GLU A 448 -12.06 -8.52 6.83
N ALA A 449 -11.60 -9.42 5.97
CA ALA A 449 -10.97 -9.05 4.71
C ALA A 449 -12.02 -8.59 3.70
N LYS A 450 -11.81 -7.44 3.05
CA LYS A 450 -12.72 -6.93 2.01
C LYS A 450 -12.77 -7.87 0.79
N ILE A 451 -11.71 -8.64 0.55
CA ILE A 451 -11.66 -9.69 -0.48
C ILE A 451 -12.69 -10.82 -0.25
N SER A 452 -13.16 -11.06 0.98
CA SER A 452 -14.21 -12.06 1.29
C SER A 452 -15.50 -11.84 0.49
N LYS A 453 -15.79 -10.60 0.07
CA LYS A 453 -16.98 -10.27 -0.76
C LYS A 453 -16.89 -10.76 -2.20
N PHE A 454 -15.70 -11.18 -2.63
CA PHE A 454 -15.40 -11.60 -4.00
C PHE A 454 -15.02 -13.09 -4.07
N MET A 455 -15.26 -13.83 -2.99
CA MET A 455 -14.82 -15.20 -2.77
C MET A 455 -15.81 -15.98 -1.90
N ASP A 456 -15.94 -17.29 -2.08
CA ASP A 456 -16.81 -18.15 -1.24
C ASP A 456 -16.26 -18.40 0.19
N TYR A 457 -15.47 -17.48 0.75
CA TYR A 457 -14.69 -17.67 1.98
C TYR A 457 -14.86 -16.47 2.92
N ASN A 458 -15.12 -16.73 4.20
CA ASN A 458 -15.13 -15.69 5.24
C ASN A 458 -13.70 -15.51 5.76
N ILE A 459 -12.92 -14.67 5.07
CA ILE A 459 -11.49 -14.46 5.35
C ILE A 459 -11.31 -13.36 6.38
N TYR A 460 -10.52 -13.65 7.40
CA TYR A 460 -10.10 -12.70 8.44
C TYR A 460 -8.59 -12.53 8.39
N LEU A 461 -8.10 -11.29 8.48
CA LEU A 461 -6.67 -10.96 8.44
C LEU A 461 -6.16 -10.67 9.85
N LYS A 462 -5.16 -11.41 10.31
CA LYS A 462 -4.38 -11.06 11.51
C LYS A 462 -3.18 -10.21 11.10
N CYS A 463 -3.26 -8.90 11.35
CA CYS A 463 -2.41 -7.89 10.72
C CYS A 463 -1.06 -7.68 11.42
N GLU A 464 -0.19 -8.70 11.44
CA GLU A 464 1.15 -8.62 12.06
C GLU A 464 2.13 -7.71 11.31
N ASN A 465 1.84 -7.35 10.06
CA ASN A 465 2.51 -6.25 9.36
C ASN A 465 2.34 -4.89 10.09
N LEU A 466 1.37 -4.74 11.00
CA LEU A 466 1.18 -3.53 11.79
C LEU A 466 2.05 -3.46 13.06
N GLN A 467 2.83 -4.49 13.41
CA GLN A 467 3.87 -4.39 14.46
C GLN A 467 4.90 -3.28 14.15
N TYR A 468 5.69 -2.84 15.13
CA TYR A 468 6.61 -1.71 14.95
C TYR A 468 7.74 -2.02 13.94
N SER A 469 8.35 -3.19 14.08
CA SER A 469 9.27 -3.76 13.07
C SER A 469 8.58 -4.03 11.72
N GLY A 470 7.24 -4.14 11.70
CA GLY A 470 6.45 -4.47 10.52
C GLY A 470 6.31 -5.97 10.26
N SER A 471 6.48 -6.82 11.29
CA SER A 471 6.32 -8.28 11.19
C SER A 471 6.07 -8.96 12.54
N CYS A 472 5.57 -10.21 12.51
CA CYS A 472 5.36 -11.03 13.71
C CYS A 472 6.66 -11.46 14.43
N ALA A 473 7.81 -11.38 13.75
CA ALA A 473 9.10 -11.85 14.28
C ALA A 473 9.48 -11.17 15.61
N GLU A 474 9.04 -9.93 15.79
CA GLU A 474 9.20 -9.11 16.98
C GLU A 474 8.76 -9.81 18.28
N ARG A 475 7.68 -10.60 18.22
CA ARG A 475 7.14 -11.34 19.38
C ARG A 475 8.14 -12.37 19.90
N GLY A 476 8.72 -13.13 18.98
CA GLY A 476 9.72 -14.16 19.30
C GLY A 476 11.01 -13.54 19.82
N VAL A 477 11.54 -12.54 19.11
CA VAL A 477 12.73 -11.78 19.51
C VAL A 477 12.58 -11.21 20.92
N ARG A 478 11.48 -10.48 21.19
CA ARG A 478 11.26 -9.85 22.50
C ARG A 478 11.19 -10.89 23.61
N ASN A 479 10.49 -12.00 23.37
CA ASN A 479 10.39 -13.07 24.36
C ASN A 479 11.75 -13.71 24.68
N ALA A 480 12.58 -13.95 23.66
CA ALA A 480 13.92 -14.48 23.83
C ALA A 480 14.84 -13.50 24.56
N MET A 481 14.89 -12.23 24.15
CA MET A 481 15.67 -11.17 24.81
C MET A 481 15.30 -11.01 26.29
N LEU A 482 14.01 -10.97 26.62
CA LEU A 482 13.54 -10.88 28.00
C LEU A 482 13.85 -12.14 28.81
N ALA A 483 13.85 -13.33 28.19
CA ALA A 483 14.19 -14.58 28.85
C ALA A 483 15.69 -14.72 29.14
N TYR A 484 16.56 -14.18 28.28
CA TYR A 484 18.01 -14.14 28.53
C TYR A 484 18.39 -13.21 29.70
N GLY A 485 17.53 -12.24 30.02
CA GLY A 485 17.71 -11.31 31.13
C GLY A 485 19.08 -10.62 31.10
N VAL A 486 19.71 -10.51 32.26
CA VAL A 486 21.02 -9.84 32.42
C VAL A 486 22.11 -10.47 31.54
N VAL A 487 22.08 -11.80 31.34
CA VAL A 487 23.07 -12.50 30.50
C VAL A 487 22.98 -12.05 29.04
N GLY A 488 21.75 -11.80 28.55
CA GLY A 488 21.52 -11.21 27.23
C GLY A 488 22.03 -9.77 27.13
N SER A 489 21.79 -8.96 28.18
CA SER A 489 22.27 -7.57 28.26
C SER A 489 23.78 -7.41 28.47
N GLU A 490 24.49 -8.46 28.93
CA GLU A 490 25.95 -8.43 29.05
C GLU A 490 26.64 -8.94 27.78
N ARG A 491 26.17 -10.08 27.25
CA ARG A 491 26.80 -10.76 26.10
C ARG A 491 26.36 -10.20 24.76
N GLY A 492 25.17 -9.61 24.68
CA GLY A 492 24.53 -9.27 23.42
C GLY A 492 24.02 -10.49 22.64
N VAL A 493 23.42 -10.23 21.49
CA VAL A 493 22.85 -11.23 20.58
C VAL A 493 23.43 -11.08 19.17
N ILE A 494 23.53 -12.21 18.46
CA ILE A 494 23.89 -12.25 17.04
C ILE A 494 22.84 -13.04 16.26
N VAL A 495 22.30 -12.41 15.21
CA VAL A 495 21.10 -12.86 14.51
C VAL A 495 21.36 -12.97 13.00
N PRO A 496 21.58 -14.17 12.44
CA PRO A 496 21.55 -14.36 11.00
C PRO A 496 20.11 -14.27 10.50
N SER A 497 19.88 -13.51 9.42
CA SER A 497 18.52 -13.26 8.92
C SER A 497 18.50 -12.92 7.42
N HIS A 498 17.38 -13.24 6.77
CA HIS A 498 17.03 -12.74 5.44
C HIS A 498 16.12 -11.51 5.45
N GLY A 499 15.68 -11.06 6.62
CA GLY A 499 14.79 -9.93 6.76
C GLY A 499 14.29 -9.73 8.19
N ASN A 500 12.98 -9.96 8.35
CA ASN A 500 12.15 -9.63 9.52
C ASN A 500 12.74 -9.95 10.91
N LEU A 501 13.48 -11.05 11.10
CA LEU A 501 14.05 -11.40 12.41
C LEU A 501 15.13 -10.41 12.87
N ALA A 502 16.04 -10.02 11.96
CA ALA A 502 17.08 -9.01 12.22
C ALA A 502 16.48 -7.64 12.53
N LEU A 503 15.42 -7.24 11.83
CA LEU A 503 14.76 -5.96 12.08
C LEU A 503 14.01 -5.96 13.43
N GLY A 504 13.40 -7.10 13.80
CA GLY A 504 12.86 -7.31 15.15
C GLY A 504 13.95 -7.21 16.22
N ALA A 505 15.11 -7.85 16.01
CA ALA A 505 16.26 -7.81 16.92
C ALA A 505 16.82 -6.40 17.10
N ALA A 506 17.02 -5.65 16.01
CA ALA A 506 17.49 -4.27 16.05
C ALA A 506 16.52 -3.38 16.85
N TYR A 507 15.21 -3.48 16.60
CA TYR A 507 14.21 -2.67 17.31
C TYR A 507 14.08 -3.03 18.80
N GLN A 508 13.98 -4.32 19.12
CA GLN A 508 13.77 -4.76 20.50
C GLN A 508 15.04 -4.60 21.35
N GLY A 509 16.24 -4.75 20.79
CA GLY A 509 17.48 -4.41 21.48
C GLY A 509 17.58 -2.93 21.84
N SER A 510 17.24 -2.05 20.88
CA SER A 510 17.13 -0.60 21.11
C SER A 510 16.12 -0.25 22.21
N THR A 511 14.95 -0.89 22.18
CA THR A 511 13.84 -0.63 23.12
C THR A 511 14.09 -1.18 24.52
N LEU A 512 14.77 -2.32 24.65
CA LEU A 512 15.08 -2.96 25.93
C LEU A 512 16.35 -2.41 26.60
N GLY A 513 17.06 -1.47 25.96
CA GLY A 513 18.25 -0.86 26.53
C GLY A 513 19.44 -1.80 26.67
N VAL A 514 19.46 -2.91 25.92
CA VAL A 514 20.63 -3.79 25.71
C VAL A 514 21.69 -2.94 25.00
N PRO A 515 22.80 -2.51 25.63
CA PRO A 515 23.71 -1.49 25.12
C PRO A 515 23.94 -1.44 23.59
N VAL A 516 23.13 -0.60 22.94
CA VAL A 516 23.20 -0.25 21.51
C VAL A 516 24.24 0.86 21.27
N ASN A 517 24.76 1.47 22.33
CA ASN A 517 25.80 2.49 22.27
C ASN A 517 27.07 2.03 23.01
N THR A 518 28.21 2.57 22.60
CA THR A 518 29.52 1.92 22.75
C THR A 518 29.99 1.81 24.20
N ASN A 519 30.27 0.58 24.64
CA ASN A 519 31.01 0.36 25.87
C ASN A 519 32.48 0.73 25.63
N SER A 520 33.05 1.63 26.45
CA SER A 520 34.27 2.41 26.13
C SER A 520 35.59 1.62 26.09
N LYS A 521 35.53 0.29 26.04
CA LYS A 521 36.67 -0.63 25.97
C LYS A 521 36.70 -1.49 24.71
N THR A 522 35.61 -1.61 23.94
CA THR A 522 35.55 -2.51 22.75
C THR A 522 34.77 -1.99 21.55
N ASN A 523 34.01 -0.89 21.66
CA ASN A 523 33.40 -0.17 20.53
C ASN A 523 32.50 -1.02 19.58
N ARG A 524 31.82 -2.05 20.10
CA ARG A 524 30.85 -2.89 19.37
C ARG A 524 29.42 -2.69 19.90
N SER A 525 28.43 -2.73 19.02
CA SER A 525 27.01 -2.81 19.41
C SER A 525 26.71 -4.22 19.96
N GLN A 526 25.80 -4.34 20.92
CA GLN A 526 25.41 -5.63 21.46
C GLN A 526 24.43 -6.42 20.59
N VAL A 527 23.76 -5.79 19.63
CA VAL A 527 22.92 -6.49 18.64
C VAL A 527 23.67 -6.51 17.32
N THR A 528 24.19 -7.67 16.94
CA THR A 528 24.80 -7.88 15.62
C THR A 528 23.80 -8.61 14.71
N VAL A 529 23.51 -8.05 13.54
CA VAL A 529 22.68 -8.70 12.52
C VAL A 529 23.55 -9.10 11.34
N VAL A 530 23.50 -10.39 10.98
CA VAL A 530 24.26 -10.92 9.84
C VAL A 530 23.28 -11.11 8.68
N LEU A 531 23.53 -10.37 7.60
CA LEU A 531 22.70 -10.33 6.40
C LEU A 531 23.57 -10.73 5.19
N PRO A 532 23.02 -11.38 4.16
CA PRO A 532 23.73 -11.57 2.90
C PRO A 532 24.00 -10.25 2.19
N GLU A 533 25.04 -10.20 1.36
CA GLU A 533 25.43 -9.03 0.57
C GLU A 533 24.33 -8.59 -0.42
N ARG A 534 23.48 -9.52 -0.87
CA ARG A 534 22.32 -9.26 -1.76
C ARG A 534 21.10 -8.65 -1.05
N THR A 535 21.19 -8.35 0.24
CA THR A 535 20.10 -7.72 1.00
C THR A 535 19.85 -6.30 0.52
N PRO A 536 18.59 -5.86 0.31
CA PRO A 536 18.30 -4.49 -0.12
C PRO A 536 18.94 -3.46 0.82
N PRO A 537 19.67 -2.45 0.31
CA PRO A 537 20.38 -1.47 1.16
C PRO A 537 19.46 -0.79 2.18
N ALA A 538 18.21 -0.50 1.81
CA ALA A 538 17.21 0.09 2.71
C ALA A 538 16.88 -0.81 3.93
N HIS A 539 16.97 -2.13 3.80
CA HIS A 539 16.74 -3.07 4.91
C HIS A 539 17.95 -3.11 5.87
N ALA A 540 19.17 -3.16 5.32
CA ALA A 540 20.41 -3.06 6.09
C ALA A 540 20.49 -1.71 6.83
N GLN A 541 20.26 -0.60 6.12
CA GLN A 541 20.20 0.75 6.68
C GLN A 541 19.17 0.83 7.81
N ARG A 542 17.96 0.28 7.66
CA ARG A 542 16.94 0.34 8.73
C ARG A 542 17.36 -0.42 10.00
N CYS A 543 18.16 -1.47 9.89
CA CYS A 543 18.74 -2.14 11.07
C CYS A 543 19.80 -1.25 11.75
N SER A 544 20.63 -0.56 10.96
CA SER A 544 21.64 0.38 11.45
C SER A 544 21.04 1.67 12.04
N GLU A 545 19.93 2.19 11.49
CA GLU A 545 19.13 3.31 12.04
C GLU A 545 18.57 3.00 13.44
N LEU A 546 18.35 1.72 13.75
CA LEU A 546 17.95 1.23 15.08
C LEU A 546 19.16 0.89 15.96
N GLY A 547 20.38 1.05 15.45
CA GLY A 547 21.66 0.89 16.13
C GLY A 547 22.24 -0.52 16.18
N ALA A 548 21.68 -1.47 15.42
CA ALA A 548 22.32 -2.78 15.25
C ALA A 548 23.63 -2.65 14.46
N ASP A 549 24.63 -3.43 14.84
CA ASP A 549 25.84 -3.65 14.04
C ASP A 549 25.49 -4.58 12.87
N VAL A 550 25.65 -4.09 11.64
CA VAL A 550 25.18 -4.77 10.43
C VAL A 550 26.38 -5.36 9.70
N VAL A 551 26.48 -6.69 9.72
CA VAL A 551 27.50 -7.43 8.97
C VAL A 551 26.88 -7.96 7.69
N LEU A 552 27.37 -7.48 6.54
CA LEU A 552 27.08 -8.09 5.25
C LEU A 552 28.12 -9.19 4.99
N CYS A 553 27.67 -10.42 4.77
CA CYS A 553 28.57 -11.55 4.51
C CYS A 553 27.92 -12.62 3.64
N GLY A 554 28.52 -12.89 2.49
CA GLY A 554 28.17 -14.00 1.62
C GLY A 554 26.95 -13.74 0.72
N ASP A 555 26.73 -14.67 -0.20
CA ASP A 555 25.70 -14.57 -1.25
C ASP A 555 24.32 -15.07 -0.78
N SER A 556 24.29 -15.95 0.24
CA SER A 556 23.12 -16.73 0.67
C SER A 556 22.84 -16.64 2.18
N ILE A 557 21.70 -17.20 2.62
CA ILE A 557 21.40 -17.31 4.08
C ILE A 557 22.36 -18.27 4.76
N ASP A 558 22.77 -19.33 4.07
CA ASP A 558 23.56 -20.40 4.64
C ASP A 558 25.01 -19.91 4.89
N ASP A 559 25.51 -18.98 4.07
CA ASP A 559 26.76 -18.25 4.31
C ASP A 559 26.66 -17.36 5.56
N ALA A 560 25.60 -16.53 5.65
CA ALA A 560 25.36 -15.64 6.80
C ALA A 560 25.16 -16.42 8.11
N ILE A 561 24.47 -17.57 8.07
CA ILE A 561 24.34 -18.52 9.18
C ILE A 561 25.71 -19.09 9.57
N SER A 562 26.51 -19.51 8.59
CA SER A 562 27.84 -20.10 8.83
C SER A 562 28.81 -19.09 9.44
N TYR A 563 28.80 -17.85 8.94
CA TYR A 563 29.53 -16.74 9.54
C TYR A 563 29.05 -16.48 10.98
N ALA A 564 27.74 -16.35 11.21
CA ALA A 564 27.21 -16.12 12.56
C ALA A 564 27.57 -17.25 13.54
N LYS A 565 27.53 -18.52 13.09
CA LYS A 565 27.95 -19.73 13.83
C LYS A 565 29.45 -19.76 14.18
N LYS A 566 30.28 -19.03 13.45
CA LYS A 566 31.69 -18.80 13.79
C LYS A 566 31.84 -17.59 14.73
N ALA A 567 31.30 -16.45 14.32
CA ALA A 567 31.42 -15.17 15.01
C ALA A 567 30.90 -15.24 16.46
N HIS A 568 29.77 -15.90 16.74
CA HIS A 568 29.24 -15.99 18.11
C HIS A 568 30.15 -16.76 19.08
N LYS A 569 30.96 -17.70 18.56
CA LYS A 569 31.93 -18.46 19.39
C LYS A 569 33.11 -17.58 19.79
N GLU A 570 33.50 -16.68 18.90
CA GLU A 570 34.58 -15.70 19.11
C GLU A 570 34.11 -14.50 19.96
N SER A 571 32.90 -13.99 19.73
CA SER A 571 32.34 -12.83 20.44
C SER A 571 31.65 -13.14 21.76
N GLN A 572 31.33 -14.42 22.02
CA GLN A 572 30.51 -14.89 23.15
C GLN A 572 29.06 -14.35 23.18
N GLN A 573 28.59 -13.72 22.10
CA GLN A 573 27.19 -13.32 21.92
C GLN A 573 26.26 -14.55 21.90
N ILE A 574 25.02 -14.34 22.33
CA ILE A 574 23.97 -15.36 22.23
C ILE A 574 23.53 -15.45 20.76
N TYR A 575 23.67 -16.64 20.16
CA TYR A 575 23.12 -16.94 18.85
C TYR A 575 21.60 -17.06 18.94
N MET A 576 20.86 -16.31 18.12
CA MET A 576 19.40 -16.36 18.05
C MET A 576 18.98 -16.58 16.60
N ASP A 577 18.15 -17.60 16.37
CA ASP A 577 17.52 -17.86 15.09
C ASP A 577 15.99 -17.99 15.21
N SER A 578 15.34 -18.47 14.16
CA SER A 578 13.87 -18.62 14.09
C SER A 578 13.31 -19.94 14.65
N ASP A 579 14.17 -20.89 15.01
CA ASP A 579 13.85 -22.22 15.55
C ASP A 579 14.24 -22.37 17.03
N ASP A 580 14.87 -21.35 17.62
CA ASP A 580 15.04 -21.18 19.06
C ASP A 580 13.68 -21.35 19.80
N PRO A 581 13.57 -22.26 20.78
CA PRO A 581 12.35 -22.49 21.56
C PRO A 581 11.74 -21.23 22.19
N LEU A 582 12.54 -20.26 22.62
CA LEU A 582 12.08 -19.00 23.19
C LEU A 582 11.50 -18.08 22.10
N VAL A 583 12.13 -18.04 20.92
CA VAL A 583 11.59 -17.31 19.76
C VAL A 583 10.27 -17.95 19.33
N MET A 584 10.22 -19.29 19.22
CA MET A 584 8.99 -20.03 18.92
C MET A 584 7.88 -19.75 19.96
N ALA A 585 8.19 -19.82 21.25
CA ALA A 585 7.21 -19.54 22.32
C ALA A 585 6.62 -18.12 22.21
N GLY A 586 7.44 -17.12 21.91
CA GLY A 586 6.99 -15.75 21.66
C GLY A 586 6.11 -15.63 20.41
N LEU A 587 6.44 -16.31 19.32
CA LEU A 587 5.59 -16.38 18.12
C LEU A 587 4.23 -17.05 18.41
N GLY A 588 4.20 -18.05 19.30
CA GLY A 588 2.97 -18.76 19.69
C GLY A 588 1.90 -17.90 20.35
N THR A 589 2.30 -16.77 20.96
CA THR A 589 1.36 -15.79 21.53
C THR A 589 0.36 -15.26 20.49
N LEU A 590 0.75 -15.28 19.21
CA LEU A 590 -0.12 -14.93 18.09
C LEU A 590 -1.34 -15.87 17.98
N GLY A 591 -1.14 -17.17 18.20
CA GLY A 591 -2.23 -18.15 18.20
C GLY A 591 -3.18 -17.97 19.39
N VAL A 592 -2.65 -17.54 20.54
CA VAL A 592 -3.47 -17.16 21.72
C VAL A 592 -4.32 -15.94 21.40
N GLU A 593 -3.75 -14.88 20.82
CA GLU A 593 -4.50 -13.70 20.40
C GLU A 593 -5.57 -14.03 19.36
N ILE A 594 -5.28 -14.87 18.36
CA ILE A 594 -6.24 -15.22 17.31
C ILE A 594 -7.49 -15.88 17.89
N ILE A 595 -7.33 -16.90 18.75
CA ILE A 595 -8.48 -17.59 19.36
C ILE A 595 -9.19 -16.71 20.38
N THR A 596 -8.50 -15.75 21.01
CA THR A 596 -9.12 -14.79 21.93
C THR A 596 -9.93 -13.72 21.21
N GLN A 597 -9.44 -13.22 20.07
CA GLN A 597 -10.08 -12.19 19.25
C GLN A 597 -11.19 -12.74 18.34
N LEU A 598 -11.09 -14.00 17.91
CA LEU A 598 -12.11 -14.69 17.11
C LEU A 598 -12.31 -16.15 17.59
N PRO A 599 -12.99 -16.37 18.74
CA PRO A 599 -13.20 -17.71 19.30
C PRO A 599 -13.88 -18.69 18.34
N GLU A 600 -14.70 -18.19 17.42
CA GLU A 600 -15.39 -18.97 16.41
C GLU A 600 -14.55 -19.28 15.16
N ALA A 601 -13.27 -18.91 15.08
CA ALA A 601 -12.37 -19.23 13.95
C ALA A 601 -12.32 -20.75 13.65
N ASP A 602 -12.63 -21.14 12.43
CA ASP A 602 -12.66 -22.56 12.00
C ASP A 602 -11.28 -23.05 11.57
N ALA A 603 -10.48 -22.16 10.98
CA ALA A 603 -9.14 -22.46 10.49
C ALA A 603 -8.20 -21.26 10.65
N VAL A 604 -6.91 -21.54 10.88
CA VAL A 604 -5.81 -20.56 10.84
C VAL A 604 -4.80 -20.99 9.77
N ILE A 605 -4.48 -20.10 8.84
CA ILE A 605 -3.52 -20.34 7.77
C ILE A 605 -2.25 -19.50 8.05
N VAL A 606 -1.12 -20.18 8.13
CA VAL A 606 0.15 -19.64 8.63
C VAL A 606 1.23 -19.69 7.54
N PRO A 607 1.92 -18.59 7.21
CA PRO A 607 3.09 -18.62 6.32
C PRO A 607 4.26 -19.41 6.94
N VAL A 608 4.97 -20.21 6.12
CA VAL A 608 5.97 -21.17 6.60
C VAL A 608 7.37 -20.85 6.06
N GLY A 609 8.19 -20.24 6.93
CA GLY A 609 9.65 -20.22 6.81
C GLY A 609 10.25 -21.51 7.37
N SER A 610 11.27 -21.42 8.22
CA SER A 610 11.85 -22.56 8.98
C SER A 610 10.81 -23.46 9.66
N GLY A 611 9.69 -22.88 10.10
CA GLY A 611 8.53 -23.57 10.66
C GLY A 611 8.11 -23.08 12.04
N GLY A 612 8.94 -22.31 12.74
CA GLY A 612 8.71 -21.89 14.13
C GLY A 612 7.36 -21.22 14.38
N LEU A 613 6.93 -20.32 13.47
CA LEU A 613 5.62 -19.67 13.54
C LEU A 613 4.45 -20.66 13.43
N LEU A 614 4.50 -21.59 12.46
CA LEU A 614 3.47 -22.60 12.27
C LEU A 614 3.40 -23.56 13.46
N ALA A 615 4.56 -24.02 13.94
CA ALA A 615 4.66 -24.89 15.10
C ALA A 615 4.04 -24.25 16.35
N ALA A 616 4.34 -22.98 16.61
CA ALA A 616 3.87 -22.29 17.79
C ALA A 616 2.37 -21.92 17.71
N VAL A 617 1.89 -21.46 16.55
CA VAL A 617 0.45 -21.22 16.32
C VAL A 617 -0.34 -22.52 16.41
N LEU A 618 0.18 -23.65 15.90
CA LEU A 618 -0.46 -24.97 16.02
C LEU A 618 -0.68 -25.35 17.49
N ILE A 619 0.35 -25.27 18.33
CA ILE A 619 0.25 -25.63 19.75
C ILE A 619 -0.72 -24.71 20.50
N ALA A 620 -0.69 -23.39 20.23
CA ALA A 620 -1.64 -22.44 20.82
C ALA A 620 -3.09 -22.72 20.41
N CYS A 621 -3.36 -22.83 19.10
CA CYS A 621 -4.70 -23.07 18.58
C CYS A 621 -5.25 -24.43 19.02
N LYS A 622 -4.50 -25.54 18.90
CA LYS A 622 -4.98 -26.86 19.29
C LYS A 622 -5.25 -27.00 20.79
N LYS A 623 -4.53 -26.24 21.65
CA LYS A 623 -4.78 -26.24 23.10
C LYS A 623 -6.00 -25.40 23.50
N LEU A 624 -6.23 -24.26 22.85
CA LEU A 624 -7.36 -23.37 23.17
C LEU A 624 -8.66 -23.78 22.46
N LYS A 625 -8.56 -24.29 21.23
CA LYS A 625 -9.68 -24.75 20.41
C LYS A 625 -9.24 -25.94 19.55
N CYS A 626 -9.37 -27.14 20.09
CA CYS A 626 -8.96 -28.38 19.42
C CYS A 626 -9.61 -28.61 18.04
N SER A 627 -10.83 -28.09 17.82
CA SER A 627 -11.54 -28.15 16.53
C SER A 627 -11.04 -27.16 15.48
N CYS A 628 -10.18 -26.19 15.83
CA CYS A 628 -9.59 -25.27 14.88
C CYS A 628 -8.58 -26.02 14.00
N LEU A 629 -8.73 -25.91 12.69
CA LEU A 629 -7.74 -26.39 11.72
C LEU A 629 -6.56 -25.41 11.67
N VAL A 630 -5.34 -25.91 11.49
CA VAL A 630 -4.13 -25.10 11.35
C VAL A 630 -3.37 -25.57 10.12
N TYR A 631 -3.33 -24.73 9.10
CA TYR A 631 -2.73 -25.02 7.80
C TYR A 631 -1.46 -24.21 7.61
N GLY A 632 -0.40 -24.83 7.12
CA GLY A 632 0.80 -24.13 6.67
C GLY A 632 0.73 -23.78 5.18
N ALA A 633 1.22 -22.60 4.81
CA ALA A 633 1.37 -22.16 3.41
C ALA A 633 2.84 -21.82 3.11
N GLU A 634 3.40 -22.38 2.05
CA GLU A 634 4.73 -22.01 1.52
C GLU A 634 4.76 -21.91 0.00
N CYS A 635 5.79 -21.26 -0.54
CA CYS A 635 5.97 -21.07 -1.98
C CYS A 635 6.31 -22.40 -2.66
N SER A 636 5.61 -22.74 -3.75
CA SER A 636 5.81 -23.98 -4.53
C SER A 636 7.23 -24.13 -5.10
N LYS A 637 7.96 -23.02 -5.26
CA LYS A 637 9.38 -22.99 -5.67
C LYS A 637 10.36 -23.47 -4.61
N VAL A 638 10.05 -23.36 -3.32
CA VAL A 638 10.92 -23.79 -2.21
C VAL A 638 10.08 -24.57 -1.15
N PRO A 639 9.58 -25.78 -1.51
CA PRO A 639 8.60 -26.54 -0.73
C PRO A 639 9.26 -27.39 0.38
N LYS A 640 10.03 -26.74 1.25
CA LYS A 640 10.87 -27.39 2.29
C LYS A 640 10.05 -28.13 3.35
N MET A 641 8.97 -27.54 3.87
CA MET A 641 8.16 -28.16 4.93
C MET A 641 7.30 -29.29 4.38
N MET A 642 6.76 -29.13 3.17
CA MET A 642 6.07 -30.20 2.46
C MET A 642 6.98 -31.42 2.26
N LYS A 643 8.22 -31.21 1.77
CA LYS A 643 9.16 -32.33 1.58
C LYS A 643 9.63 -32.95 2.90
N ALA A 644 9.86 -32.16 3.94
CA ALA A 644 10.23 -32.69 5.25
C ALA A 644 9.13 -33.56 5.87
N LEU A 645 7.86 -33.16 5.72
CA LEU A 645 6.72 -33.97 6.18
C LEU A 645 6.54 -35.24 5.36
N GLN A 646 6.78 -35.20 4.04
CA GLN A 646 6.75 -36.37 3.16
C GLN A 646 7.88 -37.36 3.45
N ALA A 647 9.10 -36.87 3.73
CA ALA A 647 10.25 -37.70 4.10
C ALA A 647 10.17 -38.22 5.54
N GLY A 648 9.44 -37.53 6.43
CA GLY A 648 9.34 -37.84 7.85
C GLY A 648 10.52 -37.32 8.69
N TYR A 649 11.44 -36.57 8.09
CA TYR A 649 12.58 -35.90 8.73
C TYR A 649 12.96 -34.61 7.94
N PRO A 650 13.68 -33.64 8.53
CA PRO A 650 14.16 -32.46 7.81
C PRO A 650 15.04 -32.84 6.62
N VAL A 651 14.69 -32.34 5.42
CA VAL A 651 15.47 -32.55 4.19
C VAL A 651 15.83 -31.22 3.54
N PRO A 652 17.04 -31.07 2.98
CA PRO A 652 17.43 -29.87 2.26
C PRO A 652 16.68 -29.74 0.92
N VAL A 653 16.45 -28.51 0.49
CA VAL A 653 15.94 -28.13 -0.83
C VAL A 653 16.73 -26.97 -1.42
N ASN A 654 16.88 -26.99 -2.74
CA ASN A 654 17.48 -25.88 -3.47
C ASN A 654 16.62 -24.60 -3.32
N VAL A 655 17.26 -23.50 -2.91
CA VAL A 655 16.62 -22.20 -2.69
C VAL A 655 16.63 -21.39 -3.99
N VAL A 656 15.45 -21.21 -4.59
CA VAL A 656 15.29 -20.45 -5.83
C VAL A 656 14.68 -19.06 -5.56
N PRO A 657 15.22 -17.97 -6.14
CA PRO A 657 14.64 -16.64 -6.03
C PRO A 657 13.15 -16.60 -6.41
N ASN A 658 12.33 -16.02 -5.53
CA ASN A 658 10.89 -15.89 -5.70
C ASN A 658 10.35 -14.73 -4.84
N LEU A 659 9.10 -14.30 -5.08
CA LEU A 659 8.48 -13.20 -4.32
C LEU A 659 8.34 -13.45 -2.81
N GLY A 660 8.24 -14.71 -2.37
CA GLY A 660 8.15 -15.12 -0.97
C GLY A 660 9.52 -15.36 -0.32
N ASP A 661 10.55 -14.60 -0.70
CA ASP A 661 11.94 -14.81 -0.27
C ASP A 661 12.14 -14.77 1.27
N GLY A 662 11.33 -13.99 1.99
CA GLY A 662 11.28 -14.03 3.46
C GLY A 662 10.85 -15.38 4.09
N LEU A 663 10.38 -16.34 3.28
CA LEU A 663 10.10 -17.73 3.68
C LEU A 663 11.17 -18.71 3.20
N ASN A 664 12.17 -18.27 2.43
CA ASN A 664 13.20 -19.15 1.88
C ASN A 664 14.18 -19.58 2.97
N THR A 665 14.34 -20.89 3.11
CA THR A 665 15.37 -21.57 3.91
C THR A 665 15.67 -22.88 3.21
N SER A 666 16.94 -23.30 3.23
CA SER A 666 17.42 -24.54 2.62
C SER A 666 16.84 -25.78 3.32
N ILE A 667 16.70 -25.73 4.64
CA ILE A 667 16.11 -26.79 5.48
C ILE A 667 15.11 -26.21 6.50
N VAL A 668 14.19 -27.05 6.97
CA VAL A 668 13.29 -26.71 8.10
C VAL A 668 14.02 -26.77 9.44
N GLY A 669 13.50 -26.01 10.42
CA GLY A 669 13.96 -26.08 11.80
C GLY A 669 13.68 -27.43 12.45
N ILE A 670 14.59 -27.91 13.29
CA ILE A 670 14.50 -29.21 13.96
C ILE A 670 13.43 -29.20 15.06
N ASN A 671 13.31 -28.11 15.80
CA ASN A 671 12.34 -27.95 16.90
C ASN A 671 10.94 -27.72 16.32
N ALA A 672 10.82 -26.88 15.30
CA ALA A 672 9.60 -26.70 14.53
C ALA A 672 9.12 -28.03 13.93
N PHE A 673 9.99 -28.79 13.26
CA PHE A 673 9.62 -30.06 12.65
C PHE A 673 9.16 -31.10 13.70
N ALA A 674 9.89 -31.27 14.81
CA ALA A 674 9.51 -32.18 15.89
C ALA A 674 8.17 -31.80 16.56
N THR A 675 7.87 -30.50 16.62
CA THR A 675 6.59 -29.98 17.11
C THR A 675 5.45 -30.26 16.11
N LEU A 676 5.70 -30.12 14.80
CA LEU A 676 4.69 -30.29 13.74
C LEU A 676 4.37 -31.74 13.37
N LYS A 677 5.37 -32.64 13.42
CA LYS A 677 5.26 -34.03 12.97
C LYS A 677 4.10 -34.75 13.66
N GLY A 678 3.14 -35.21 12.86
CA GLY A 678 1.94 -35.92 13.34
C GLY A 678 0.87 -35.06 14.03
N ARG A 679 1.00 -33.72 14.00
CA ARG A 679 0.04 -32.79 14.64
C ARG A 679 -0.55 -31.74 13.71
N LEU A 680 0.13 -31.41 12.61
CA LEU A 680 -0.32 -30.43 11.62
C LEU A 680 -1.46 -31.00 10.75
N ASP A 681 -2.52 -30.21 10.52
CA ASP A 681 -3.67 -30.66 9.72
C ASP A 681 -3.35 -30.72 8.21
N ARG A 682 -2.68 -29.70 7.65
CA ARG A 682 -2.35 -29.64 6.22
C ARG A 682 -1.21 -28.67 5.88
N MET A 683 -0.43 -28.98 4.84
CA MET A 683 0.44 -28.03 4.13
C MET A 683 -0.13 -27.68 2.75
N LEU A 684 0.02 -26.42 2.34
CA LEU A 684 -0.42 -25.86 1.06
C LEU A 684 0.79 -25.28 0.31
N LEU A 685 0.90 -25.59 -0.99
CA LEU A 685 1.93 -25.05 -1.88
C LEU A 685 1.34 -23.96 -2.78
N VAL A 686 1.84 -22.74 -2.63
CA VAL A 686 1.32 -21.54 -3.30
C VAL A 686 2.22 -21.14 -4.44
N ASP A 687 1.64 -20.91 -5.62
CA ASP A 687 2.40 -20.42 -6.78
C ASP A 687 2.67 -18.92 -6.70
N GLU A 688 3.87 -18.52 -7.11
CA GLU A 688 4.36 -17.14 -7.07
C GLU A 688 3.42 -16.14 -7.77
N VAL A 689 2.68 -16.59 -8.79
CA VAL A 689 1.67 -15.78 -9.49
C VAL A 689 0.55 -15.34 -8.54
N TYR A 690 0.08 -16.24 -7.66
CA TYR A 690 -0.93 -15.90 -6.65
C TYR A 690 -0.35 -15.02 -5.55
N VAL A 691 0.92 -15.19 -5.17
CA VAL A 691 1.62 -14.24 -4.29
C VAL A 691 1.59 -12.82 -4.88
N ALA A 692 1.93 -12.66 -6.17
CA ALA A 692 1.87 -11.37 -6.87
C ALA A 692 0.46 -10.76 -6.94
N ARG A 693 -0.54 -11.56 -7.33
CA ARG A 693 -1.96 -11.15 -7.38
C ARG A 693 -2.47 -10.72 -6.00
N THR A 694 -2.05 -11.43 -4.94
CA THR A 694 -2.46 -11.13 -3.55
C THR A 694 -1.83 -9.84 -3.02
N ILE A 695 -0.55 -9.57 -3.33
CA ILE A 695 0.08 -8.29 -2.99
C ILE A 695 -0.71 -7.12 -3.60
N ILE A 696 -1.12 -7.23 -4.87
CA ILE A 696 -1.97 -6.19 -5.50
C ILE A 696 -3.32 -6.08 -4.78
N SER A 697 -3.98 -7.19 -4.44
CA SER A 697 -5.25 -7.14 -3.73
C SER A 697 -5.15 -6.50 -2.33
N MET A 698 -4.04 -6.73 -1.60
CA MET A 698 -3.76 -6.08 -0.32
C MET A 698 -3.65 -4.56 -0.47
N LEU A 699 -2.95 -4.09 -1.51
CA LEU A 699 -2.80 -2.65 -1.81
C LEU A 699 -4.11 -2.01 -2.31
N GLU A 700 -4.84 -2.71 -3.19
CA GLU A 700 -6.00 -2.17 -3.92
C GLU A 700 -7.33 -2.31 -3.17
N ARG A 701 -7.50 -3.34 -2.32
CA ARG A 701 -8.73 -3.57 -1.54
C ARG A 701 -8.52 -3.29 -0.06
N GLU A 702 -7.56 -3.95 0.58
CA GLU A 702 -7.36 -3.86 2.04
C GLU A 702 -6.68 -2.56 2.50
N ARG A 703 -5.93 -1.88 1.61
CA ARG A 703 -5.11 -0.68 1.87
C ARG A 703 -3.95 -0.91 2.83
N LEU A 704 -3.45 -2.15 2.88
CA LEU A 704 -2.34 -2.58 3.72
C LEU A 704 -1.14 -3.01 2.87
N VAL A 705 0.06 -2.78 3.38
CA VAL A 705 1.32 -3.23 2.76
C VAL A 705 1.75 -4.54 3.39
N ALA A 706 1.93 -5.57 2.57
CA ALA A 706 2.42 -6.88 2.95
C ALA A 706 3.55 -7.32 2.00
N ASP A 707 4.53 -8.05 2.52
CA ASP A 707 5.57 -8.69 1.71
C ASP A 707 5.11 -10.07 1.21
N GLY A 708 5.89 -10.72 0.35
CA GLY A 708 5.51 -12.02 -0.24
C GLY A 708 5.38 -13.15 0.78
N ALA A 709 6.09 -13.06 1.91
CA ALA A 709 5.90 -13.96 3.04
C ALA A 709 4.56 -13.66 3.73
N GLY A 710 4.29 -12.40 4.02
CA GLY A 710 3.08 -11.91 4.66
C GLY A 710 1.79 -12.25 3.92
N VAL A 711 1.79 -12.26 2.58
CA VAL A 711 0.58 -12.62 1.81
C VAL A 711 0.39 -14.13 1.59
N CYS A 712 1.38 -14.97 1.91
CA CYS A 712 1.38 -16.38 1.47
C CYS A 712 0.15 -17.17 1.96
N ALA A 713 -0.31 -16.90 3.18
CA ALA A 713 -1.55 -17.49 3.72
C ALA A 713 -2.80 -17.10 2.93
N ILE A 714 -2.96 -15.81 2.58
CA ILE A 714 -4.09 -15.32 1.78
C ILE A 714 -4.00 -15.85 0.34
N ALA A 715 -2.80 -15.89 -0.22
CA ALA A 715 -2.55 -16.39 -1.57
C ALA A 715 -2.94 -17.86 -1.73
N ALA A 716 -2.79 -18.69 -0.69
CA ALA A 716 -3.27 -20.06 -0.67
C ALA A 716 -4.81 -20.16 -0.81
N VAL A 717 -5.55 -19.24 -0.20
CA VAL A 717 -7.01 -19.15 -0.33
C VAL A 717 -7.40 -18.61 -1.71
N MET A 718 -6.73 -17.54 -2.18
CA MET A 718 -6.95 -16.98 -3.53
C MET A 718 -6.63 -17.97 -4.66
N GLN A 719 -5.71 -18.91 -4.45
CA GLN A 719 -5.43 -20.01 -5.36
C GLN A 719 -6.47 -21.15 -5.28
N GLY A 720 -7.32 -21.17 -4.25
CA GLY A 720 -8.35 -22.18 -4.06
C GLY A 720 -7.83 -23.51 -3.50
N LEU A 721 -6.69 -23.53 -2.80
CA LEU A 721 -6.03 -24.75 -2.31
C LEU A 721 -6.77 -25.45 -1.16
N ALA A 722 -7.66 -24.72 -0.48
CA ALA A 722 -8.43 -25.19 0.68
C ALA A 722 -9.96 -25.08 0.43
N PRO A 723 -10.53 -25.78 -0.56
CA PRO A 723 -11.97 -25.72 -0.87
C PRO A 723 -12.88 -26.12 0.30
N GLU A 724 -12.39 -26.94 1.23
CA GLU A 724 -13.07 -27.36 2.45
C GLU A 724 -13.28 -26.24 3.50
N LEU A 725 -12.71 -25.06 3.25
CA LEU A 725 -12.88 -23.84 4.07
C LEU A 725 -13.93 -22.87 3.49
N ARG A 726 -14.61 -23.20 2.39
CA ARG A 726 -15.69 -22.36 1.86
C ARG A 726 -16.82 -22.21 2.89
N GLY A 727 -17.33 -20.99 3.03
CA GLY A 727 -18.31 -20.60 4.07
C GLY A 727 -17.78 -20.57 5.50
N LYS A 728 -16.58 -21.12 5.79
CA LYS A 728 -15.97 -21.13 7.13
C LYS A 728 -15.19 -19.85 7.41
N LYS A 729 -15.01 -19.53 8.70
CA LYS A 729 -14.22 -18.40 9.18
C LYS A 729 -12.74 -18.77 9.19
N ALA A 730 -12.01 -18.39 8.15
CA ALA A 730 -10.59 -18.69 7.95
C ALA A 730 -9.71 -17.47 8.28
N VAL A 731 -8.84 -17.58 9.27
CA VAL A 731 -7.90 -16.53 9.66
C VAL A 731 -6.58 -16.70 8.89
N CYS A 732 -6.23 -15.73 8.05
CA CYS A 732 -4.94 -15.65 7.37
C CYS A 732 -4.00 -14.71 8.13
N ILE A 733 -2.80 -15.17 8.46
CA ILE A 733 -1.79 -14.36 9.15
C ILE A 733 -1.02 -13.52 8.14
N VAL A 734 -1.07 -12.19 8.27
CA VAL A 734 -0.26 -11.24 7.50
C VAL A 734 1.09 -11.06 8.19
N SER A 735 1.98 -12.05 8.05
CA SER A 735 3.18 -12.17 8.89
C SER A 735 4.22 -11.04 8.77
N GLY A 736 4.22 -10.28 7.67
CA GLY A 736 5.21 -9.23 7.40
C GLY A 736 4.79 -8.23 6.32
N GLY A 737 5.35 -7.03 6.41
CA GLY A 737 5.18 -5.93 5.43
C GLY A 737 6.48 -5.26 5.00
N ASN A 738 7.63 -5.92 5.14
CA ASN A 738 8.95 -5.31 4.92
C ASN A 738 9.47 -5.49 3.49
N ILE A 739 8.60 -5.23 2.52
CA ILE A 739 8.96 -5.20 1.10
C ILE A 739 9.65 -3.87 0.74
N ASP A 740 10.80 -3.97 0.07
CA ASP A 740 11.48 -2.82 -0.53
C ASP A 740 10.62 -2.17 -1.63
N SER A 741 10.66 -0.84 -1.75
CA SER A 741 9.89 -0.06 -2.73
C SER A 741 10.20 -0.44 -4.19
N GLY A 742 11.46 -0.70 -4.52
CA GLY A 742 11.86 -1.17 -5.85
C GLY A 742 11.35 -2.57 -6.17
N ARG A 743 11.40 -3.49 -5.20
CA ARG A 743 10.78 -4.83 -5.28
C ARG A 743 9.25 -4.76 -5.39
N LEU A 744 8.59 -3.89 -4.63
CA LEU A 744 7.15 -3.66 -4.68
C LEU A 744 6.71 -3.15 -6.05
N SER A 745 7.39 -2.13 -6.59
CA SER A 745 7.11 -1.56 -7.92
C SER A 745 7.20 -2.63 -9.03
N ARG A 746 8.24 -3.48 -9.01
CA ARG A 746 8.37 -4.63 -9.93
C ARG A 746 7.28 -5.70 -9.71
N THR A 747 6.88 -5.95 -8.47
CA THR A 747 5.85 -6.93 -8.13
C THR A 747 4.47 -6.51 -8.62
N ILE A 748 4.13 -5.22 -8.48
CA ILE A 748 2.92 -4.61 -9.05
C ILE A 748 2.87 -4.84 -10.57
N GLN A 749 3.97 -4.56 -11.29
CA GLN A 749 4.01 -4.76 -12.75
C GLN A 749 3.81 -6.23 -13.14
N ARG A 750 4.46 -7.17 -12.43
CA ARG A 750 4.29 -8.61 -12.66
C ARG A 750 2.86 -9.09 -12.36
N GLY A 751 2.26 -8.65 -11.25
CA GLY A 751 0.90 -9.03 -10.87
C GLY A 751 -0.16 -8.45 -11.82
N LEU A 752 0.02 -7.20 -12.30
CA LEU A 752 -0.82 -6.61 -13.34
C LEU A 752 -0.70 -7.37 -14.67
N GLY A 753 0.52 -7.80 -15.03
CA GLY A 753 0.74 -8.69 -16.17
C GLY A 753 -0.02 -10.01 -16.04
N SER A 754 0.14 -10.69 -14.91
CA SER A 754 -0.49 -11.98 -14.65
C SER A 754 -2.01 -11.93 -14.47
N SER A 755 -2.61 -10.75 -14.22
CA SER A 755 -4.07 -10.56 -14.11
C SER A 755 -4.71 -10.03 -15.40
N GLY A 756 -3.96 -10.02 -16.50
CA GLY A 756 -4.43 -9.51 -17.79
C GLY A 756 -4.78 -8.01 -17.76
N ARG A 757 -4.21 -7.25 -16.82
CA ARG A 757 -4.38 -5.79 -16.68
C ARG A 757 -3.24 -4.98 -17.28
N LEU A 758 -2.11 -5.63 -17.58
CA LEU A 758 -0.97 -5.06 -18.29
C LEU A 758 -0.54 -6.04 -19.37
N MET A 759 -0.57 -5.63 -20.63
CA MET A 759 -0.27 -6.50 -21.76
C MET A 759 0.92 -5.95 -22.55
N ARG A 760 1.87 -6.83 -22.90
CA ARG A 760 2.98 -6.51 -23.81
C ARG A 760 2.82 -7.29 -25.11
N PHE A 761 2.95 -6.59 -26.23
CA PHE A 761 2.99 -7.18 -27.56
C PHE A 761 3.99 -6.47 -28.46
N ALA A 762 4.49 -7.16 -29.46
CA ALA A 762 5.32 -6.61 -30.52
C ALA A 762 4.56 -6.75 -31.84
N VAL A 763 4.49 -5.69 -32.64
CA VAL A 763 3.75 -5.65 -33.90
C VAL A 763 4.57 -4.96 -34.98
N ALA A 764 4.56 -5.51 -36.19
CA ALA A 764 5.13 -4.83 -37.35
C ALA A 764 4.11 -3.80 -37.86
N VAL A 765 4.50 -2.52 -37.87
CA VAL A 765 3.74 -1.43 -38.47
C VAL A 765 4.44 -0.95 -39.75
N PRO A 766 3.69 -0.47 -40.76
CA PRO A 766 4.28 0.18 -41.93
C PRO A 766 5.10 1.41 -41.55
N ASP A 767 6.31 1.55 -42.08
CA ASP A 767 7.21 2.67 -41.78
C ASP A 767 6.87 3.91 -42.64
N HIS A 768 5.66 4.42 -42.45
CA HIS A 768 5.20 5.67 -43.04
C HIS A 768 4.35 6.47 -42.05
N ARG A 769 4.10 7.74 -42.40
CA ARG A 769 3.38 8.78 -41.61
C ARG A 769 2.07 8.39 -40.90
N GLY A 770 1.45 7.26 -41.23
CA GLY A 770 0.18 6.78 -40.66
C GLY A 770 0.25 5.41 -39.96
N GLY A 771 1.40 4.72 -39.98
CA GLY A 771 1.53 3.37 -39.41
C GLY A 771 1.33 3.34 -37.89
N LEU A 772 2.05 4.21 -37.17
CA LEU A 772 1.91 4.39 -35.73
C LEU A 772 0.59 5.08 -35.33
N GLU A 773 0.07 5.98 -36.16
CA GLU A 773 -1.25 6.61 -35.95
C GLU A 773 -2.36 5.55 -35.94
N SER A 774 -2.35 4.64 -36.93
CA SER A 774 -3.31 3.54 -37.03
C SER A 774 -3.25 2.62 -35.80
N LEU A 775 -2.04 2.30 -35.32
CA LEU A 775 -1.84 1.49 -34.12
C LEU A 775 -2.36 2.21 -32.87
N ALA A 776 -2.04 3.50 -32.71
CA ALA A 776 -2.53 4.30 -31.59
C ALA A 776 -4.06 4.43 -31.60
N LYS A 777 -4.67 4.56 -32.79
CA LYS A 777 -6.12 4.58 -32.97
C LYS A 777 -6.78 3.26 -32.56
N VAL A 778 -6.24 2.11 -33.00
CA VAL A 778 -6.74 0.79 -32.56
C VAL A 778 -6.68 0.64 -31.04
N ILE A 779 -5.60 1.11 -30.41
CA ILE A 779 -5.45 1.09 -28.94
C ILE A 779 -6.52 1.96 -28.27
N ALA A 780 -6.76 3.17 -28.79
CA ALA A 780 -7.76 4.10 -28.27
C ALA A 780 -9.21 3.62 -28.48
N ASP A 781 -9.53 3.10 -29.67
CA ASP A 781 -10.86 2.57 -30.03
C ASP A 781 -11.24 1.36 -29.15
N GLN A 782 -10.25 0.55 -28.73
CA GLN A 782 -10.45 -0.52 -27.75
C GLN A 782 -10.45 -0.03 -26.29
N SER A 783 -10.35 1.27 -26.03
CA SER A 783 -10.30 1.85 -24.67
C SER A 783 -9.14 1.34 -23.80
N ALA A 784 -8.03 0.94 -24.41
CA ALA A 784 -6.81 0.54 -23.71
C ALA A 784 -5.85 1.74 -23.53
N VAL A 785 -5.08 1.74 -22.44
CA VAL A 785 -4.19 2.88 -22.10
C VAL A 785 -2.74 2.54 -22.43
N LEU A 786 -2.16 3.21 -23.43
CA LEU A 786 -0.75 3.08 -23.78
C LEU A 786 0.16 3.43 -22.59
N LYS A 787 1.14 2.56 -22.29
CA LYS A 787 2.14 2.73 -21.22
C LYS A 787 3.56 2.86 -21.74
N SER A 788 3.87 2.14 -22.81
CA SER A 788 5.17 2.20 -23.48
C SER A 788 4.99 1.88 -24.95
N LEU A 789 5.71 2.60 -25.79
CA LEU A 789 5.86 2.36 -27.21
C LEU A 789 7.34 2.53 -27.51
N VAL A 790 8.01 1.47 -27.97
CA VAL A 790 9.42 1.50 -28.38
C VAL A 790 9.51 0.91 -29.78
N THR A 791 9.98 1.71 -30.73
CA THR A 791 10.14 1.32 -32.13
C THR A 791 11.54 0.80 -32.40
N GLU A 792 11.65 -0.29 -33.15
CA GLU A 792 12.92 -0.86 -33.62
C GLU A 792 12.91 -0.95 -35.15
N GLN A 793 13.88 -0.25 -35.76
CA GLN A 793 14.04 -0.11 -37.23
C GLN A 793 15.29 -0.83 -37.75
N MET A 794 16.41 -0.80 -37.01
CA MET A 794 17.73 -1.22 -37.53
C MET A 794 17.92 -2.73 -37.72
N TRP A 795 17.13 -3.57 -37.07
CA TRP A 795 17.33 -5.03 -37.03
C TRP A 795 16.13 -5.83 -37.54
N VAL A 796 15.31 -5.22 -38.40
CA VAL A 796 14.14 -5.87 -39.00
C VAL A 796 14.58 -6.72 -40.20
N HIS A 797 14.94 -7.99 -39.94
CA HIS A 797 15.48 -8.91 -40.94
C HIS A 797 14.46 -9.35 -42.02
N SER A 798 13.20 -8.92 -41.92
CA SER A 798 12.11 -9.34 -42.80
C SER A 798 11.75 -8.34 -43.92
N ASP A 799 11.79 -7.03 -43.64
CA ASP A 799 11.38 -5.98 -44.57
C ASP A 799 11.86 -4.60 -44.10
N VAL A 800 12.49 -3.83 -44.99
CA VAL A 800 13.02 -2.48 -44.74
C VAL A 800 11.90 -1.43 -44.61
N THR A 801 10.70 -1.72 -45.12
CA THR A 801 9.52 -0.83 -45.09
C THR A 801 8.67 -0.97 -43.82
N THR A 802 9.15 -1.74 -42.83
CA THR A 802 8.41 -2.04 -41.60
C THR A 802 9.20 -1.70 -40.34
N THR A 803 8.51 -1.09 -39.37
CA THR A 803 9.04 -0.79 -38.04
C THR A 803 8.39 -1.74 -37.04
N TRP A 804 9.18 -2.37 -36.17
CA TRP A 804 8.63 -3.16 -35.08
C TRP A 804 8.31 -2.27 -33.89
N ALA A 805 7.02 -2.12 -33.58
CA ALA A 805 6.55 -1.45 -32.38
C ALA A 805 6.42 -2.46 -31.22
N ASN A 806 7.28 -2.32 -30.22
CA ASN A 806 7.13 -2.97 -28.92
C ASN A 806 6.19 -2.11 -28.04
N VAL A 807 5.00 -2.63 -27.76
CA VAL A 807 3.91 -1.91 -27.10
C VAL A 807 3.63 -2.53 -25.73
N VAL A 808 3.37 -1.68 -24.74
CA VAL A 808 2.77 -2.07 -23.45
C VAL A 808 1.50 -1.24 -23.23
N VAL A 809 0.38 -1.90 -22.93
CA VAL A 809 -0.93 -1.27 -22.67
C VAL A 809 -1.51 -1.73 -21.32
N GLU A 810 -2.25 -0.86 -20.64
CA GLU A 810 -3.12 -1.21 -19.50
C GLU A 810 -4.57 -1.44 -19.98
N THR A 811 -5.15 -2.55 -19.53
CA THR A 811 -6.51 -3.02 -19.80
C THR A 811 -7.28 -3.11 -18.47
N SER A 812 -8.62 -3.23 -18.54
CA SER A 812 -9.45 -3.25 -17.31
C SER A 812 -9.32 -4.56 -16.53
N ASN A 813 -9.30 -5.68 -17.23
CA ASN A 813 -9.32 -7.05 -16.71
C ASN A 813 -8.97 -8.05 -17.84
N GLU A 814 -8.88 -9.32 -17.48
CA GLU A 814 -8.54 -10.46 -18.35
C GLU A 814 -9.48 -10.62 -19.57
N GLN A 815 -10.78 -10.35 -19.40
CA GLN A 815 -11.76 -10.38 -20.51
C GLN A 815 -11.49 -9.28 -21.55
N HIS A 816 -11.26 -8.04 -21.11
CA HIS A 816 -10.88 -6.95 -21.99
C HIS A 816 -9.52 -7.24 -22.65
N ALA A 817 -8.53 -7.76 -21.92
CA ALA A 817 -7.26 -8.19 -22.52
C ALA A 817 -7.46 -9.22 -23.65
N THR A 818 -8.38 -10.16 -23.51
CA THR A 818 -8.68 -11.16 -24.55
C THR A 818 -9.31 -10.50 -25.79
N CYS A 819 -10.36 -9.70 -25.62
CA CYS A 819 -10.99 -8.95 -26.71
C CYS A 819 -10.01 -8.01 -27.43
N PHE A 820 -9.15 -7.32 -26.67
CA PHE A 820 -8.10 -6.46 -27.21
C PHE A 820 -7.08 -7.26 -28.04
N LYS A 821 -6.63 -8.41 -27.52
CA LYS A 821 -5.68 -9.31 -28.18
C LYS A 821 -6.23 -9.88 -29.49
N GLU A 822 -7.52 -10.22 -29.52
CA GLU A 822 -8.23 -10.62 -30.74
C GLU A 822 -8.26 -9.46 -31.74
N LYS A 823 -8.75 -8.28 -31.34
CA LYS A 823 -8.87 -7.14 -32.25
C LYS A 823 -7.54 -6.66 -32.83
N VAL A 824 -6.46 -6.72 -32.05
CA VAL A 824 -5.10 -6.42 -32.51
C VAL A 824 -4.58 -7.48 -33.47
N ARG A 825 -4.91 -8.77 -33.28
CA ARG A 825 -4.56 -9.84 -34.25
C ARG A 825 -5.32 -9.70 -35.56
N ASP A 826 -6.61 -9.34 -35.52
CA ASP A 826 -7.42 -9.09 -36.72
C ASP A 826 -6.84 -7.96 -37.57
N THR A 827 -6.39 -6.88 -36.90
CA THR A 827 -5.86 -5.69 -37.58
C THR A 827 -4.39 -5.84 -37.97
N TYR A 828 -3.63 -6.58 -37.16
CA TYR A 828 -2.20 -6.84 -37.36
C TYR A 828 -1.88 -8.33 -37.12
N PRO A 829 -1.98 -9.19 -38.14
CA PRO A 829 -1.69 -10.63 -38.01
C PRO A 829 -0.24 -10.94 -37.56
N SER A 830 0.67 -9.97 -37.70
CA SER A 830 2.07 -10.04 -37.22
C SER A 830 2.22 -9.89 -35.69
N ALA A 831 1.14 -9.56 -34.96
CA ALA A 831 1.19 -9.23 -33.53
C ALA A 831 1.58 -10.42 -32.65
N ARG A 832 2.76 -10.32 -32.02
CA ARG A 832 3.32 -11.30 -31.08
C ARG A 832 3.12 -10.82 -29.65
N PHE A 833 2.26 -11.50 -28.90
CA PHE A 833 2.02 -11.22 -27.50
C PHE A 833 3.05 -11.94 -26.63
N ALA A 834 3.50 -11.31 -25.55
CA ALA A 834 4.30 -11.99 -24.55
C ALA A 834 3.49 -13.14 -23.93
N VAL A 835 4.06 -14.34 -23.85
CA VAL A 835 3.41 -15.50 -23.25
C VAL A 835 3.32 -15.29 -21.74
N THR A 836 2.10 -15.15 -21.23
CA THR A 836 1.79 -15.36 -19.82
C THR A 836 1.56 -16.85 -19.61
N ASP A 837 2.43 -17.52 -18.83
CA ASP A 837 2.56 -18.98 -18.64
C ASP A 837 1.32 -19.75 -18.13
N LEU A 838 0.14 -19.12 -18.07
CA LEU A 838 -1.04 -19.67 -17.39
C LEU A 838 -1.93 -20.56 -18.28
N ASP A 839 -2.06 -20.26 -19.58
CA ASP A 839 -3.10 -20.89 -20.41
C ASP A 839 -2.63 -22.08 -21.26
N ASP A 840 -1.45 -22.01 -21.88
CA ASP A 840 -1.00 -23.05 -22.84
C ASP A 840 -0.63 -24.40 -22.19
N LYS A 841 -0.67 -24.52 -20.87
CA LYS A 841 -0.57 -25.81 -20.16
C LYS A 841 -1.89 -26.56 -20.03
N ARG A 842 -3.02 -25.94 -20.42
CA ARG A 842 -4.34 -26.60 -20.47
C ARG A 842 -4.77 -27.00 -21.88
N SER A 843 -4.14 -26.47 -22.93
CA SER A 843 -4.36 -26.83 -24.33
C SER A 843 -3.50 -28.01 -24.81
N VAL A 844 -2.57 -28.50 -23.98
CA VAL A 844 -1.70 -29.66 -24.28
C VAL A 844 -1.82 -30.73 -23.19
N ARG A 845 -2.98 -31.38 -23.13
CA ARG A 845 -3.22 -32.68 -22.48
C ARG A 845 -4.32 -33.44 -23.22
#